data_AF-A0A521Q7W2-F1
#
_entry.id   AF-A0A521Q7W2-F1
#
_cell.length_a   1.000
_cell.length_b   1.000
_cell.length_c   1.000
_cell.angle_alpha   90.00
_cell.angle_beta   90.00
_cell.angle_gamma   90.00
#
_symmetry.space_group_name_H-M   'P 1'
#
loop_
_entity.id
_entity.type
_entity.pdbx_description
1 polymer ?
#
loop_
_entity_poly.entity_id
_entity_poly.type
_entity_poly.pdbx_seq_one_letter_code
_entity_poly.pdbx_strand_id
1 'polypeptide(L)'
;MKSLRWKLLLPLILLVLSQRASHAGDALVPLASPGPWPALSALIGYGGRVWFVNSVKFVDHNSADIYSYDPASGKARYERHLFSQDAGRPVVAGGLLYWPFEDPRFSTGRGEYLVTNGRDWQWRILPDGEVFHVHALFAHGGALFAATSAWRAGLQRSEDGSAWRVIYDHPTPPRAVTRITTLASLGATLYAGLTDYLPEGSKLLRWDGDTLRPVTGWPAGTMVTALVAYGGWLYGVNKTPEGSALWRTDGKKVQRVAALNRHHVRELAAGADALWAVSGEEKGVALWRSADGMNWTVEQHFKDALPLDLLIYGGKVYVGTDGPKRRGTLWGPRAPSPSEPQPEAAPLTRTASPLPADRLQAELDQLGRILADPSSYEYHGRRILERLQSLALSGMSEVGAALAARLAGPFPEMKIAIFGKQLTVSAATMARWYMLWAMALNGHGRVSPELLSLPFKEKPNRPEKYLHLASAAAWAVAEIGQRDGETIAALIAALGRKGQPRWIGGDYIGALTVLTDQRFGYDVAAWRAWWAGRRADLSGEMIRIPAGTLLMGSDQGEAAERPVHRVKLSSFFIDRYETSNKEFAGFVRAAGYVTSAERSGVGWHWEGEWREVKGADWRHPHGPSSSIEGLENHPVVQVSWNDAAAYCQWRGKRLPAEAEWERAARGEGKRIYPWGDQPPRAGKFYRASFGGDQCCRADAGDGYLFTAPVGSFSFGRSPFGVEDMAGNVWEWVEDWFDADFYRRSPAENPVNRQPAERRVIRGGGWGNDPSGLRSTLRHANPPESGLSMVGFRCAR
;
A
#
# COMPACT_ATOMS: atom_id res chain seq x y z
N MET A 1 -58.94 53.37 31.78
CA MET A 1 -58.42 53.27 30.40
C MET A 1 -56.91 53.50 30.47
N LYS A 2 -56.12 52.43 30.54
CA LYS A 2 -55.57 51.64 29.42
C LYS A 2 -54.41 52.33 28.68
N SER A 3 -53.28 51.63 28.75
CA SER A 3 -52.16 51.55 27.79
C SER A 3 -51.30 52.80 27.53
N LEU A 4 -50.06 52.80 28.07
CA LEU A 4 -48.82 52.75 27.27
C LEU A 4 -47.57 52.78 28.19
N ARG A 5 -47.16 51.64 28.74
CA ARG A 5 -45.86 51.49 29.43
C ARG A 5 -45.21 50.14 29.14
N TRP A 6 -45.13 49.72 27.87
CA TRP A 6 -44.50 48.45 27.46
C TRP A 6 -43.86 48.53 26.06
N LYS A 7 -42.95 49.49 25.80
CA LYS A 7 -42.23 49.54 24.50
C LYS A 7 -40.74 49.93 24.54
N LEU A 8 -40.05 49.86 25.68
CA LEU A 8 -38.62 50.23 25.75
C LEU A 8 -37.70 49.24 26.47
N LEU A 9 -38.11 47.98 26.66
CA LEU A 9 -37.29 46.95 27.31
C LEU A 9 -37.14 45.64 26.50
N LEU A 10 -37.48 45.64 25.20
CA LEU A 10 -37.46 44.43 24.37
C LEU A 10 -36.33 44.24 23.33
N PRO A 11 -35.35 45.15 23.09
CA PRO A 11 -34.18 44.81 22.27
C PRO A 11 -32.92 44.46 23.07
N LEU A 12 -32.87 44.61 24.40
CA LEU A 12 -31.66 44.29 25.19
C LEU A 12 -31.64 42.87 25.78
N ILE A 13 -32.75 42.13 25.69
CA ILE A 13 -32.84 40.71 26.15
C ILE A 13 -32.70 39.73 24.97
N LEU A 14 -32.75 40.20 23.72
CA LEU A 14 -32.58 39.39 22.51
C LEU A 14 -31.17 39.44 21.90
N LEU A 15 -30.25 40.24 22.47
CA LEU A 15 -28.82 40.25 22.10
C LEU A 15 -27.90 39.59 23.14
N VAL A 16 -28.47 38.95 24.18
CA VAL A 16 -27.74 38.14 25.18
C VAL A 16 -28.11 36.64 25.06
N LEU A 17 -28.83 36.25 23.99
CA LEU A 17 -29.30 34.87 23.78
C LEU A 17 -28.82 34.21 22.47
N SER A 18 -27.76 34.72 21.83
CA SER A 18 -27.17 34.08 20.64
C SER A 18 -25.69 33.66 20.76
N GLN A 19 -25.15 33.59 21.98
CA GLN A 19 -23.93 32.82 22.27
C GLN A 19 -24.19 31.80 23.37
N ARG A 20 -25.12 30.86 23.12
CA ARG A 20 -24.98 29.56 23.78
C ARG A 20 -23.81 28.87 23.11
N ALA A 21 -22.61 29.07 23.66
CA ALA A 21 -21.55 28.06 23.54
C ALA A 21 -22.20 26.74 23.93
N SER A 22 -22.24 25.79 23.01
CA SER A 22 -22.94 24.53 23.21
C SER A 22 -22.22 23.78 24.34
N HIS A 23 -22.92 23.58 25.46
CA HIS A 23 -22.33 23.07 26.71
C HIS A 23 -21.99 21.57 26.60
N ALA A 24 -21.11 21.12 27.50
CA ALA A 24 -21.04 19.74 27.95
C ALA A 24 -22.45 19.26 28.34
N GLY A 25 -23.05 18.39 27.53
CA GLY A 25 -24.45 17.93 27.71
C GLY A 25 -25.15 17.52 26.40
N ASP A 26 -24.56 17.84 25.23
CA ASP A 26 -25.05 17.30 23.96
C ASP A 26 -24.71 15.80 23.86
N ALA A 27 -25.72 14.96 23.61
CA ALA A 27 -25.50 13.54 23.36
C ALA A 27 -24.54 13.35 22.16
N LEU A 28 -23.49 12.56 22.36
CA LEU A 28 -22.54 12.24 21.31
C LEU A 28 -23.20 11.32 20.30
N VAL A 29 -23.05 11.68 19.03
CA VAL A 29 -23.51 10.89 17.88
C VAL A 29 -22.31 10.40 17.07
N PRO A 30 -22.43 9.31 16.31
CA PRO A 30 -21.43 8.93 15.32
C PRO A 30 -21.28 10.04 14.28
N LEU A 31 -20.06 10.56 14.13
CA LEU A 31 -19.73 11.63 13.18
C LEU A 31 -19.10 11.06 11.91
N ALA A 32 -18.16 10.13 12.06
CA ALA A 32 -17.46 9.53 10.93
C ALA A 32 -16.98 8.11 11.28
N SER A 33 -17.02 7.21 10.29
CA SER A 33 -16.39 5.88 10.38
C SER A 33 -15.51 5.65 9.15
N PRO A 34 -14.43 6.44 8.99
CA PRO A 34 -13.62 6.40 7.79
C PRO A 34 -12.69 5.19 7.79
N GLY A 35 -12.29 4.78 6.58
CA GLY A 35 -11.37 3.67 6.38
C GLY A 35 -11.98 2.29 6.65
N PRO A 36 -11.20 1.23 6.40
CA PRO A 36 -11.66 -0.14 6.54
C PRO A 36 -11.36 -0.76 7.91
N TRP A 37 -10.72 -0.04 8.83
CA TRP A 37 -10.14 -0.63 10.05
C TRP A 37 -11.05 -0.53 11.28
N PRO A 38 -10.90 -1.45 12.26
CA PRO A 38 -11.82 -1.55 13.40
C PRO A 38 -11.64 -0.49 14.47
N ALA A 39 -10.43 -0.02 14.72
CA ALA A 39 -10.14 0.87 15.83
C ALA A 39 -9.97 2.31 15.36
N LEU A 40 -10.50 3.27 16.13
CA LEU A 40 -10.20 4.69 15.98
C LEU A 40 -9.58 5.21 17.29
N SER A 41 -8.37 5.75 17.23
CA SER A 41 -7.63 6.24 18.40
C SER A 41 -6.60 7.31 18.02
N ALA A 42 -5.75 7.72 18.97
CA ALA A 42 -4.76 8.78 18.85
C ALA A 42 -5.40 10.12 18.44
N LEU A 43 -6.50 10.50 19.10
CA LEU A 43 -7.21 11.73 18.81
C LEU A 43 -6.37 12.95 19.22
N ILE A 44 -6.30 13.96 18.35
CA ILE A 44 -5.66 15.24 18.66
C ILE A 44 -6.31 16.40 17.91
N GLY A 45 -6.47 17.54 18.58
CA GLY A 45 -6.94 18.77 17.96
C GLY A 45 -5.79 19.51 17.29
N TYR A 46 -5.94 19.86 16.01
CA TYR A 46 -4.94 20.65 15.29
C TYR A 46 -5.56 21.38 14.09
N GLY A 47 -5.31 22.69 13.99
CA GLY A 47 -5.74 23.52 12.87
C GLY A 47 -7.26 23.53 12.65
N GLY A 48 -8.04 23.57 13.74
CA GLY A 48 -9.51 23.56 13.69
C GLY A 48 -10.13 22.20 13.37
N ARG A 49 -9.32 21.13 13.31
CA ARG A 49 -9.77 19.76 13.00
C ARG A 49 -9.44 18.79 14.12
N VAL A 50 -10.20 17.70 14.17
CA VAL A 50 -9.91 16.54 15.02
C VAL A 50 -9.19 15.51 14.15
N TRP A 51 -7.93 15.25 14.45
CA TRP A 51 -7.11 14.25 13.79
C TRP A 51 -7.13 12.95 14.58
N PHE A 52 -7.02 11.82 13.89
CA PHE A 52 -7.04 10.50 14.50
C PHE A 52 -6.49 9.44 13.56
N VAL A 53 -6.22 8.27 14.11
CA VAL A 53 -5.80 7.07 13.38
C VAL A 53 -6.95 6.08 13.33
N ASN A 54 -7.25 5.57 12.14
CA ASN A 54 -8.02 4.35 11.93
C ASN A 54 -7.05 3.19 11.71
N SER A 55 -7.09 2.15 12.56
CA SER A 55 -6.14 1.04 12.50
C SER A 55 -6.74 -0.30 12.93
N VAL A 56 -6.03 -1.39 12.63
CA VAL A 56 -6.26 -2.68 13.29
C VAL A 56 -5.43 -2.64 14.57
N LYS A 57 -5.99 -2.84 15.77
CA LYS A 57 -5.17 -3.00 16.98
C LYS A 57 -4.97 -4.49 17.27
N PHE A 58 -3.75 -4.88 17.65
CA PHE A 58 -3.38 -6.22 18.15
C PHE A 58 -3.46 -7.40 17.18
N VAL A 59 -3.39 -7.18 15.86
CA VAL A 59 -3.34 -8.29 14.87
C VAL A 59 -2.21 -8.02 13.88
N ASP A 60 -1.11 -8.78 14.00
CA ASP A 60 -0.12 -9.04 12.95
C ASP A 60 0.19 -7.82 12.04
N HIS A 61 1.10 -6.92 12.47
CA HIS A 61 1.53 -5.65 11.84
C HIS A 61 0.38 -4.79 11.33
N ASN A 62 0.06 -3.78 12.13
CA ASN A 62 -1.09 -2.96 11.88
C ASN A 62 -0.84 -2.09 10.62
N SER A 63 -1.85 -2.00 9.77
CA SER A 63 -1.98 -0.88 8.84
C SER A 63 -2.76 0.20 9.58
N ALA A 64 -2.30 1.43 9.48
CA ALA A 64 -2.92 2.57 10.10
C ALA A 64 -3.11 3.68 9.06
N ASP A 65 -4.21 4.39 9.14
CA ASP A 65 -4.49 5.54 8.29
C ASP A 65 -4.78 6.73 9.18
N ILE A 66 -4.07 7.84 8.95
CA ILE A 66 -4.39 9.13 9.57
C ILE A 66 -5.53 9.76 8.78
N TYR A 67 -6.53 10.22 9.52
CA TYR A 67 -7.62 11.04 9.02
C TYR A 67 -7.71 12.33 9.84
N SER A 68 -8.32 13.34 9.25
CA SER A 68 -8.82 14.50 9.98
C SER A 68 -10.33 14.63 9.77
N TYR A 69 -11.03 15.13 10.78
CA TYR A 69 -12.43 15.49 10.73
C TYR A 69 -12.55 16.98 10.95
N ASP A 70 -13.24 17.65 10.05
CA ASP A 70 -13.56 19.07 10.14
C ASP A 70 -14.94 19.25 10.79
N PRO A 71 -15.01 19.73 12.04
CA PRO A 71 -16.27 19.95 12.74
C PRO A 71 -17.15 21.01 12.08
N ALA A 72 -16.61 21.92 11.28
CA ALA A 72 -17.39 22.97 10.62
C ALA A 72 -18.10 22.46 9.37
N SER A 73 -17.48 21.55 8.61
CA SER A 73 -18.08 20.96 7.40
C SER A 73 -18.73 19.59 7.65
N GLY A 74 -18.42 18.94 8.77
CA GLY A 74 -18.88 17.59 9.07
C GLY A 74 -18.21 16.51 8.22
N LYS A 75 -17.06 16.81 7.58
CA LYS A 75 -16.39 15.90 6.66
C LYS A 75 -15.11 15.34 7.26
N ALA A 76 -14.93 14.03 7.11
CA ALA A 76 -13.64 13.38 7.32
C ALA A 76 -12.81 13.38 6.03
N ARG A 77 -11.50 13.57 6.15
CA ARG A 77 -10.52 13.58 5.06
C ARG A 77 -9.41 12.59 5.38
N TYR A 78 -9.03 11.80 4.38
CA TYR A 78 -7.83 10.95 4.45
C TYR A 78 -6.58 11.82 4.36
N GLU A 79 -5.62 11.60 5.24
CA GLU A 79 -4.41 12.42 5.32
C GLU A 79 -3.17 11.64 4.91
N ARG A 80 -2.99 10.43 5.46
CA ARG A 80 -1.74 9.68 5.28
C ARG A 80 -1.89 8.20 5.65
N HIS A 81 -1.21 7.33 4.92
CA HIS A 81 -1.01 5.94 5.35
C HIS A 81 0.18 5.86 6.31
N LEU A 82 0.01 5.15 7.41
CA LEU A 82 1.05 4.71 8.31
C LEU A 82 1.23 3.20 8.16
N PHE A 83 2.38 2.81 7.66
CA PHE A 83 2.82 1.43 7.65
C PHE A 83 3.34 1.04 9.03
N SER A 84 2.45 1.04 10.04
CA SER A 84 2.85 1.09 11.43
C SER A 84 2.11 0.08 12.33
N GLN A 85 2.87 -0.63 13.17
CA GLN A 85 2.29 -1.46 14.23
C GLN A 85 1.61 -0.63 15.33
N ASP A 86 2.06 0.60 15.57
CA ASP A 86 1.52 1.46 16.62
C ASP A 86 1.64 2.92 16.17
N ALA A 87 0.52 3.64 16.10
CA ALA A 87 0.52 5.03 15.66
C ALA A 87 0.77 6.04 16.79
N GLY A 88 1.19 5.56 17.97
CA GLY A 88 1.67 6.37 19.10
C GLY A 88 0.72 7.48 19.57
N ARG A 89 1.18 8.32 20.51
CA ARG A 89 0.47 9.54 20.94
C ARG A 89 1.10 10.79 20.27
N PRO A 90 0.37 11.51 19.40
CA PRO A 90 0.87 12.71 18.73
C PRO A 90 0.90 13.92 19.66
N VAL A 91 1.60 14.98 19.23
CA VAL A 91 1.64 16.27 19.92
C VAL A 91 1.64 17.44 18.95
N VAL A 92 1.07 18.57 19.38
CA VAL A 92 1.19 19.86 18.68
C VAL A 92 2.23 20.72 19.40
N ALA A 93 3.23 21.22 18.68
CA ALA A 93 4.24 22.14 19.20
C ALA A 93 4.74 23.06 18.08
N GLY A 94 5.05 24.32 18.40
CA GLY A 94 5.59 25.27 17.41
C GLY A 94 4.71 25.46 16.16
N GLY A 95 3.39 25.26 16.28
CA GLY A 95 2.45 25.32 15.15
C GLY A 95 2.44 24.09 14.23
N LEU A 96 3.19 23.05 14.56
CA LEU A 96 3.28 21.79 13.81
C LEU A 96 2.67 20.64 14.61
N LEU A 97 2.16 19.65 13.88
CA LEU A 97 1.68 18.37 14.42
C LEU A 97 2.76 17.31 14.21
N TYR A 98 3.21 16.69 15.31
CA TYR A 98 4.19 15.63 15.33
C TYR A 98 3.50 14.31 15.66
N TRP A 99 3.71 13.29 14.83
CA TRP A 99 3.04 12.01 14.92
C TRP A 99 4.07 10.88 15.04
N PRO A 100 4.28 10.31 16.24
CA PRO A 100 5.17 9.17 16.40
C PRO A 100 4.50 7.89 15.94
N PHE A 101 5.28 6.94 15.44
CA PHE A 101 4.76 5.62 15.08
C PHE A 101 5.85 4.55 15.10
N GLU A 102 5.45 3.29 15.19
CA GLU A 102 6.32 2.13 15.09
C GLU A 102 6.29 1.58 13.66
N ASP A 103 7.28 1.92 12.85
CA ASP A 103 7.52 1.18 11.61
C ASP A 103 8.28 -0.12 11.94
N PRO A 104 7.63 -1.29 11.82
CA PRO A 104 8.28 -2.55 12.17
C PRO A 104 9.45 -2.88 11.26
N ARG A 105 9.47 -2.32 10.05
CA ARG A 105 10.54 -2.56 9.09
C ARG A 105 11.81 -1.93 9.68
N PHE A 106 11.73 -0.69 10.16
CA PHE A 106 12.88 0.09 10.62
C PHE A 106 13.22 -0.03 12.11
N SER A 107 12.69 -1.07 12.79
CA SER A 107 13.01 -1.40 14.18
C SER A 107 14.46 -1.88 14.41
N THR A 108 15.43 -1.50 13.58
CA THR A 108 16.85 -1.85 13.75
C THR A 108 17.69 -0.76 14.40
N GLY A 109 17.08 0.28 15.00
CA GLY A 109 17.76 1.12 15.99
C GLY A 109 17.56 2.62 15.91
N ARG A 110 16.49 3.13 15.27
CA ARG A 110 16.11 4.55 15.39
C ARG A 110 14.60 4.69 15.53
N GLY A 111 14.17 5.66 16.34
CA GLY A 111 12.76 6.03 16.46
C GLY A 111 12.33 6.96 15.34
N GLU A 112 11.13 6.76 14.80
CA GLU A 112 10.59 7.51 13.68
C GLU A 112 9.33 8.28 14.07
N TYR A 113 9.11 9.40 13.39
CA TYR A 113 7.90 10.20 13.51
C TYR A 113 7.69 11.06 12.27
N LEU A 114 6.44 11.41 12.02
CA LEU A 114 6.03 12.32 10.97
C LEU A 114 5.80 13.72 11.56
N VAL A 115 6.03 14.75 10.75
CA VAL A 115 5.70 16.14 11.10
C VAL A 115 4.88 16.76 9.98
N THR A 116 3.83 17.49 10.32
CA THR A 116 2.98 18.18 9.36
C THR A 116 2.57 19.58 9.82
N ASN A 117 2.39 20.47 8.84
CA ASN A 117 1.73 21.77 8.99
C ASN A 117 0.21 21.69 8.66
N GLY A 118 -0.32 20.48 8.50
CA GLY A 118 -1.71 20.21 8.08
C GLY A 118 -1.92 20.17 6.57
N ARG A 119 -0.85 20.33 5.78
CA ARG A 119 -0.84 20.21 4.31
C ARG A 119 0.25 19.25 3.84
N ASP A 120 1.49 19.52 4.23
CA ASP A 120 2.66 18.74 3.83
C ASP A 120 3.10 17.83 4.96
N TRP A 121 3.64 16.66 4.62
CA TRP A 121 4.15 15.69 5.58
C TRP A 121 5.65 15.51 5.38
N GLN A 122 6.40 15.46 6.48
CA GLN A 122 7.83 15.18 6.47
C GLN A 122 8.16 14.05 7.45
N TRP A 123 8.91 13.06 6.97
CA TRP A 123 9.47 12.02 7.82
C TRP A 123 10.67 12.55 8.60
N ARG A 124 10.76 12.12 9.86
CA ARG A 124 11.85 12.45 10.77
C ARG A 124 12.27 11.21 11.54
N ILE A 125 13.54 11.22 11.91
CA ILE A 125 14.20 10.12 12.59
C ILE A 125 14.94 10.72 13.78
N LEU A 126 14.90 10.05 14.91
CA LEU A 126 15.71 10.41 16.06
C LEU A 126 17.19 10.12 15.75
N PRO A 127 18.09 11.11 15.90
CA PRO A 127 19.49 11.01 15.49
C PRO A 127 20.30 9.96 16.26
N ASP A 128 19.97 9.66 17.53
CA ASP A 128 20.77 8.80 18.41
C ASP A 128 19.94 7.92 19.38
N GLY A 129 20.51 6.76 19.76
CA GLY A 129 20.00 5.83 20.79
C GLY A 129 19.59 4.46 20.24
N GLU A 130 19.75 3.39 21.03
CA GLU A 130 19.13 2.08 20.74
C GLU A 130 17.61 2.21 20.93
N VAL A 131 16.91 2.69 19.91
CA VAL A 131 15.45 2.92 19.92
C VAL A 131 14.80 1.99 18.92
N PHE A 132 13.80 1.21 19.34
CA PHE A 132 12.96 0.44 18.40
C PHE A 132 11.88 1.33 17.78
N HIS A 133 11.23 2.17 18.59
CA HIS A 133 10.20 3.10 18.13
C HIS A 133 9.90 4.19 19.16
N VAL A 134 9.11 5.18 18.74
CA VAL A 134 8.61 6.27 19.60
C VAL A 134 7.15 5.98 19.94
N HIS A 135 6.84 5.82 21.23
CA HIS A 135 5.46 5.54 21.67
C HIS A 135 4.63 6.82 21.83
N ALA A 136 5.24 7.90 22.29
CA ALA A 136 4.56 9.15 22.54
C ALA A 136 5.50 10.33 22.34
N LEU A 137 4.95 11.43 21.82
CA LEU A 137 5.58 12.74 21.86
C LEU A 137 4.81 13.63 22.83
N PHE A 138 5.52 14.54 23.48
CA PHE A 138 4.92 15.48 24.44
C PHE A 138 5.64 16.83 24.38
N ALA A 139 4.92 17.91 24.66
CA ALA A 139 5.45 19.26 24.65
C ALA A 139 5.32 19.85 26.05
N HIS A 140 6.42 20.34 26.61
CA HIS A 140 6.47 20.91 27.94
C HIS A 140 7.58 21.94 28.07
N GLY A 141 7.29 23.09 28.69
CA GLY A 141 8.31 24.11 28.98
C GLY A 141 9.08 24.61 27.75
N GLY A 142 8.41 24.68 26.58
CA GLY A 142 9.03 25.08 25.31
C GLY A 142 9.82 23.98 24.60
N ALA A 143 9.95 22.79 25.19
CA ALA A 143 10.66 21.66 24.62
C ALA A 143 9.72 20.53 24.19
N LEU A 144 10.20 19.72 23.26
CA LEU A 144 9.63 18.46 22.84
C LEU A 144 10.31 17.30 23.57
N PHE A 145 9.52 16.29 23.91
CA PHE A 145 9.95 15.06 24.55
C PHE A 145 9.47 13.86 23.74
N ALA A 146 10.36 12.90 23.54
CA ALA A 146 10.05 11.64 22.88
C ALA A 146 10.21 10.48 23.86
N ALA A 147 9.11 9.79 24.14
CA ALA A 147 9.09 8.54 24.87
C ALA A 147 9.52 7.43 23.91
N THR A 148 10.79 7.06 24.00
CA THR A 148 11.37 6.00 23.19
C THR A 148 11.21 4.67 23.87
N SER A 149 11.08 3.62 23.08
CA SER A 149 11.09 2.26 23.58
C SER A 149 11.98 1.41 22.70
N ALA A 150 12.85 0.66 23.37
CA ALA A 150 13.49 -0.52 22.81
C ALA A 150 13.19 -1.73 23.71
N TRP A 151 14.21 -2.52 24.06
CA TRP A 151 14.14 -3.42 25.23
C TRP A 151 14.03 -2.65 26.55
N ARG A 152 14.33 -1.35 26.55
CA ARG A 152 14.22 -0.43 27.68
C ARG A 152 13.44 0.82 27.30
N ALA A 153 12.76 1.43 28.26
CA ALA A 153 12.11 2.72 28.05
C ALA A 153 13.14 3.85 28.13
N GLY A 154 12.98 4.92 27.34
CA GLY A 154 13.85 6.08 27.36
C GLY A 154 13.10 7.38 27.11
N LEU A 155 13.75 8.50 27.43
CA LEU A 155 13.24 9.84 27.16
C LEU A 155 14.30 10.64 26.43
N GLN A 156 13.93 11.22 25.30
CA GLN A 156 14.75 12.19 24.58
C GLN A 156 14.10 13.56 24.61
N ARG A 157 14.91 14.61 24.56
CA ARG A 157 14.47 16.01 24.56
C ARG A 157 15.00 16.75 23.34
N SER A 158 14.19 17.65 22.81
CA SER A 158 14.53 18.56 21.72
C SER A 158 13.92 19.94 21.97
N GLU A 159 14.59 21.01 21.55
CA GLU A 159 14.04 22.38 21.64
C GLU A 159 13.22 22.75 20.40
N ASP A 160 13.55 22.17 19.24
CA ASP A 160 13.05 22.57 17.93
C ASP A 160 12.49 21.39 17.11
N GLY A 161 12.58 20.17 17.66
CA GLY A 161 12.22 18.93 16.99
C GLY A 161 13.25 18.44 15.97
N SER A 162 14.38 19.13 15.78
CA SER A 162 15.43 18.75 14.82
C SER A 162 16.61 18.03 15.48
N ALA A 163 17.05 18.55 16.62
CA ALA A 163 18.16 18.01 17.39
C ALA A 163 17.64 17.37 18.67
N TRP A 164 17.89 16.07 18.84
CA TRP A 164 17.43 15.31 20.00
C TRP A 164 18.59 14.84 20.85
N ARG A 165 18.40 14.87 22.17
CA ARG A 165 19.34 14.35 23.15
C ARG A 165 18.65 13.35 24.05
N VAL A 166 19.27 12.18 24.26
CA VAL A 166 18.86 11.24 25.31
C VAL A 166 19.09 11.89 26.67
N ILE A 167 18.01 12.02 27.46
CA ILE A 167 18.06 12.57 28.81
C ILE A 167 17.78 11.52 29.89
N TYR A 168 17.23 10.36 29.51
CA TYR A 168 16.94 9.28 30.46
C TYR A 168 16.86 7.93 29.76
N ASP A 169 17.49 6.93 30.36
CA ASP A 169 17.32 5.51 30.04
C ASP A 169 16.82 4.78 31.28
N HIS A 170 15.65 4.15 31.19
CA HIS A 170 15.06 3.42 32.30
C HIS A 170 15.80 2.09 32.51
N PRO A 171 16.28 1.81 33.73
CA PRO A 171 16.88 0.51 34.05
C PRO A 171 15.88 -0.62 33.76
N THR A 172 16.17 -1.44 32.76
CA THR A 172 15.31 -2.55 32.37
C THR A 172 16.10 -3.86 32.46
N PRO A 173 15.64 -4.84 33.26
CA PRO A 173 16.34 -6.11 33.45
C PRO A 173 16.52 -6.91 32.15
N PRO A 174 17.55 -7.76 32.07
CA PRO A 174 17.79 -8.57 30.87
C PRO A 174 16.55 -9.41 30.51
N ARG A 175 16.16 -9.38 29.22
CA ARG A 175 14.97 -10.08 28.66
C ARG A 175 13.61 -9.52 29.09
N ALA A 176 13.56 -8.41 29.83
CA ALA A 176 12.32 -7.67 30.06
C ALA A 176 12.13 -6.57 29.01
N VAL A 177 10.91 -6.03 28.93
CA VAL A 177 10.57 -4.86 28.12
C VAL A 177 9.79 -3.87 28.98
N THR A 178 10.31 -2.66 29.09
CA THR A 178 9.67 -1.53 29.77
C THR A 178 9.38 -0.44 28.76
N ARG A 179 8.24 0.26 28.89
CA ARG A 179 7.81 1.34 28.01
C ARG A 179 7.32 2.52 28.83
N ILE A 180 7.58 3.75 28.37
CA ILE A 180 6.82 4.92 28.80
C ILE A 180 5.52 4.94 27.98
N THR A 181 4.39 4.83 28.66
CA THR A 181 3.05 4.68 28.05
C THR A 181 2.36 6.00 27.82
N THR A 182 2.65 7.00 28.66
CA THR A 182 2.00 8.30 28.67
C THR A 182 2.88 9.32 29.38
N LEU A 183 2.79 10.58 28.94
CA LEU A 183 3.46 11.73 29.55
C LEU A 183 2.42 12.79 29.88
N ALA A 184 2.62 13.52 30.97
CA ALA A 184 1.79 14.67 31.34
C ALA A 184 2.59 15.63 32.21
N SER A 185 2.17 16.89 32.26
CA SER A 185 2.76 17.92 33.12
C SER A 185 1.76 18.41 34.17
N LEU A 186 2.23 18.61 35.40
CA LEU A 186 1.51 19.35 36.44
C LEU A 186 2.39 20.53 36.88
N GLY A 187 1.98 21.75 36.53
CA GLY A 187 2.83 22.93 36.68
C GLY A 187 4.11 22.80 35.85
N ALA A 188 5.27 23.03 36.46
CA ALA A 188 6.57 22.89 35.81
C ALA A 188 7.10 21.43 35.78
N THR A 189 6.42 20.50 36.45
CA THR A 189 6.91 19.13 36.64
C THR A 189 6.36 18.19 35.58
N LEU A 190 7.27 17.43 34.95
CA LEU A 190 6.93 16.36 34.01
C LEU A 190 6.73 15.04 34.75
N TYR A 191 5.70 14.28 34.36
CA TYR A 191 5.39 12.96 34.87
C TYR A 191 5.28 11.94 33.74
N ALA A 192 5.66 10.70 34.03
CA ALA A 192 5.64 9.59 33.09
C ALA A 192 4.95 8.37 33.70
N GLY A 193 4.05 7.76 32.93
CA GLY A 193 3.55 6.43 33.21
C GLY A 193 4.47 5.37 32.59
N LEU A 194 4.73 4.29 33.33
CA LEU A 194 5.53 3.15 32.84
C LEU A 194 4.70 1.88 32.72
N THR A 195 5.14 0.96 31.86
CA THR A 195 4.87 -0.48 31.98
C THR A 195 6.05 -1.19 32.65
N ASP A 196 5.80 -2.18 33.49
CA ASP A 196 6.86 -3.04 34.03
C ASP A 196 6.41 -4.52 34.04
N TYR A 197 7.38 -5.44 34.03
CA TYR A 197 7.16 -6.88 34.09
C TYR A 197 6.92 -7.38 35.52
N LEU A 198 7.28 -6.58 36.54
CA LEU A 198 6.99 -6.87 37.95
C LEU A 198 5.89 -5.93 38.49
N PRO A 199 4.90 -6.47 39.25
CA PRO A 199 3.84 -5.67 39.84
C PRO A 199 4.30 -4.78 41.00
N GLU A 200 5.56 -4.86 41.41
CA GLU A 200 6.10 -4.15 42.56
C GLU A 200 6.51 -2.71 42.24
N GLY A 201 6.32 -1.79 43.18
CA GLY A 201 6.73 -0.38 43.06
C GLY A 201 5.80 0.49 42.21
N SER A 202 5.91 1.81 42.38
CA SER A 202 5.10 2.78 41.64
C SER A 202 5.49 2.81 40.17
N LYS A 203 4.48 2.79 39.29
CA LYS A 203 4.63 2.97 37.83
C LYS A 203 4.34 4.40 37.39
N LEU A 204 4.10 5.32 38.34
CA LEU A 204 4.08 6.75 38.10
C LEU A 204 5.43 7.34 38.51
N LEU A 205 6.14 7.93 37.55
CA LEU A 205 7.40 8.60 37.78
C LEU A 205 7.25 10.12 37.61
N ARG A 206 8.08 10.88 38.34
CA ARG A 206 8.25 12.33 38.21
C ARG A 206 9.66 12.67 37.78
N TRP A 207 9.81 13.65 36.90
CA TRP A 207 11.10 14.21 36.52
C TRP A 207 11.59 15.17 37.61
N ASP A 208 12.82 14.98 38.10
CA ASP A 208 13.42 15.87 39.10
C ASP A 208 14.44 16.86 38.53
N GLY A 209 14.69 16.83 37.22
CA GLY A 209 15.70 17.62 36.53
C GLY A 209 16.79 16.77 35.86
N ASP A 210 17.07 15.59 36.41
CA ASP A 210 18.13 14.68 35.95
C ASP A 210 17.61 13.27 35.67
N THR A 211 16.61 12.80 36.43
CA THR A 211 16.09 11.45 36.28
C THR A 211 14.58 11.35 36.56
N LEU A 212 13.95 10.28 36.07
CA LEU A 212 12.57 9.94 36.45
C LEU A 212 12.58 9.10 37.74
N ARG A 213 11.96 9.63 38.80
CA ARG A 213 11.85 8.95 40.11
C ARG A 213 10.42 8.52 40.43
N PRO A 214 10.22 7.38 41.11
CA PRO A 214 8.90 6.97 41.56
C PRO A 214 8.22 8.04 42.42
N VAL A 215 6.95 8.32 42.14
CA VAL A 215 6.11 9.20 42.98
C VAL A 215 5.78 8.49 44.29
N THR A 216 6.26 9.05 45.40
CA THR A 216 6.02 8.52 46.75
C THR A 216 4.52 8.44 47.05
N GLY A 217 4.08 7.30 47.59
CA GLY A 217 2.68 7.06 47.95
C GLY A 217 1.76 6.66 46.79
N TRP A 218 2.25 6.67 45.55
CA TRP A 218 1.52 6.10 44.42
C TRP A 218 1.48 4.57 44.55
N PRO A 219 0.32 3.92 44.34
CA PRO A 219 0.19 2.48 44.53
C PRO A 219 1.06 1.68 43.55
N ALA A 220 1.39 0.46 43.95
CA ALA A 220 1.98 -0.53 43.05
C ALA A 220 1.00 -0.95 41.94
N GLY A 221 1.51 -1.50 40.85
CA GLY A 221 0.72 -1.89 39.70
C GLY A 221 1.56 -2.43 38.55
N THR A 222 0.90 -2.87 37.48
CA THR A 222 1.56 -3.37 36.26
C THR A 222 1.88 -2.25 35.28
N MET A 223 1.05 -1.20 35.24
CA MET A 223 1.31 -0.01 34.42
C MET A 223 0.43 1.18 34.80
N VAL A 224 0.88 2.40 34.45
CA VAL A 224 0.00 3.58 34.36
C VAL A 224 -0.32 3.82 32.88
N THR A 225 -1.59 3.94 32.50
CA THR A 225 -1.98 3.92 31.06
C THR A 225 -2.45 5.25 30.49
N ALA A 226 -2.92 6.15 31.34
CA ALA A 226 -3.38 7.48 30.97
C ALA A 226 -3.02 8.45 32.10
N LEU A 227 -2.63 9.67 31.74
CA LEU A 227 -2.33 10.76 32.66
C LEU A 227 -2.95 12.06 32.15
N VAL A 228 -3.55 12.83 33.05
CA VAL A 228 -4.06 14.17 32.73
C VAL A 228 -4.05 15.07 33.96
N ALA A 229 -3.70 16.34 33.78
CA ALA A 229 -3.77 17.33 34.85
C ALA A 229 -5.12 18.06 34.81
N TYR A 230 -5.76 18.22 35.97
CA TYR A 230 -7.01 18.95 36.14
C TYR A 230 -7.15 19.49 37.56
N GLY A 231 -7.57 20.75 37.73
CA GLY A 231 -7.86 21.33 39.04
C GLY A 231 -6.70 21.28 40.04
N GLY A 232 -5.45 21.39 39.58
CA GLY A 232 -4.26 21.29 40.45
C GLY A 232 -3.83 19.87 40.84
N TRP A 233 -4.51 18.85 40.30
CA TRP A 233 -4.18 17.44 40.50
C TRP A 233 -3.78 16.77 39.19
N LEU A 234 -2.81 15.88 39.25
CA LEU A 234 -2.51 14.91 38.19
C LEU A 234 -3.31 13.64 38.44
N TYR A 235 -4.20 13.28 37.52
CA TYR A 235 -4.97 12.05 37.54
C TYR A 235 -4.27 10.98 36.70
N GLY A 236 -4.33 9.73 37.15
CA GLY A 236 -3.72 8.60 36.46
C GLY A 236 -4.47 7.28 36.62
N VAL A 237 -4.57 6.54 35.52
CA VAL A 237 -5.16 5.19 35.51
C VAL A 237 -4.08 4.17 35.83
N ASN A 238 -4.11 3.63 37.05
CA ASN A 238 -3.18 2.60 37.52
C ASN A 238 -3.79 1.20 37.29
N LYS A 239 -3.13 0.37 36.50
CA LYS A 239 -3.54 -1.02 36.26
C LYS A 239 -2.86 -1.98 37.22
N THR A 240 -3.60 -3.00 37.63
CA THR A 240 -3.13 -4.13 38.42
C THR A 240 -3.55 -5.43 37.72
N PRO A 241 -3.06 -6.62 38.13
CA PRO A 241 -3.54 -7.88 37.59
C PRO A 241 -5.05 -8.09 37.74
N GLU A 242 -5.68 -7.45 38.73
CA GLU A 242 -7.10 -7.57 39.07
C GLU A 242 -7.98 -6.50 38.39
N GLY A 243 -7.41 -5.53 37.68
CA GLY A 243 -8.18 -4.49 36.98
C GLY A 243 -7.47 -3.14 36.88
N SER A 244 -8.24 -2.05 36.99
CA SER A 244 -7.71 -0.68 36.95
C SER A 244 -8.38 0.21 37.99
N ALA A 245 -7.62 1.14 38.56
CA ALA A 245 -8.11 2.15 39.48
C ALA A 245 -7.63 3.54 39.09
N LEU A 246 -8.49 4.54 39.29
CA LEU A 246 -8.15 5.94 39.11
C LEU A 246 -7.54 6.50 40.40
N TRP A 247 -6.41 7.17 40.29
CA TRP A 247 -5.70 7.82 41.37
C TRP A 247 -5.32 9.24 40.98
N ARG A 248 -5.04 10.09 41.97
CA ARG A 248 -4.57 11.45 41.74
C ARG A 248 -3.48 11.89 42.70
N THR A 249 -2.63 12.82 42.27
CA THR A 249 -1.61 13.45 43.10
C THR A 249 -1.44 14.94 42.79
N ASP A 250 -1.18 15.75 43.80
CA ASP A 250 -0.77 17.16 43.66
C ASP A 250 0.77 17.32 43.74
N GLY A 251 1.50 16.20 43.72
CA GLY A 251 2.95 16.14 43.93
C GLY A 251 3.38 15.95 45.39
N LYS A 252 2.47 16.11 46.36
CA LYS A 252 2.73 15.91 47.80
C LYS A 252 1.85 14.80 48.38
N LYS A 253 0.57 14.79 48.03
CA LYS A 253 -0.45 13.85 48.48
C LYS A 253 -0.85 12.94 47.32
N VAL A 254 -1.13 11.68 47.64
CA VAL A 254 -1.73 10.72 46.72
C VAL A 254 -3.10 10.30 47.26
N GLN A 255 -4.10 10.25 46.38
CA GLN A 255 -5.46 9.87 46.73
C GLN A 255 -6.07 8.94 45.68
N ARG A 256 -6.83 7.95 46.14
CA ARG A 256 -7.63 7.08 45.26
C ARG A 256 -8.95 7.77 44.91
N VAL A 257 -9.38 7.65 43.66
CA VAL A 257 -10.68 8.13 43.18
C VAL A 257 -11.63 6.93 43.09
N ALA A 258 -12.42 6.72 44.15
CA ALA A 258 -13.15 5.46 44.30
C ALA A 258 -14.34 5.27 43.33
N ALA A 259 -14.89 6.37 42.80
CA ALA A 259 -16.11 6.37 41.99
C ALA A 259 -16.02 5.48 40.74
N LEU A 260 -14.82 5.29 40.17
CA LEU A 260 -14.60 4.50 38.95
C LEU A 260 -13.94 3.14 39.20
N ASN A 261 -13.76 2.70 40.45
CA ASN A 261 -13.01 1.46 40.77
C ASN A 261 -13.58 0.18 40.15
N ARG A 262 -14.87 0.15 39.80
CA ARG A 262 -15.54 -1.01 39.18
C ARG A 262 -15.64 -0.90 37.66
N HIS A 263 -15.03 0.13 37.08
CA HIS A 263 -15.08 0.41 35.66
C HIS A 263 -13.66 0.39 35.11
N HIS A 264 -13.41 -0.33 34.01
CA HIS A 264 -12.09 -0.32 33.39
C HIS A 264 -11.90 0.97 32.61
N VAL A 265 -11.42 2.01 33.28
CA VAL A 265 -11.10 3.30 32.66
C VAL A 265 -10.00 3.09 31.62
N ARG A 266 -10.24 3.56 30.41
CA ARG A 266 -9.34 3.40 29.25
C ARG A 266 -8.53 4.66 29.00
N GLU A 267 -9.18 5.82 29.05
CA GLU A 267 -8.56 7.11 28.75
C GLU A 267 -9.20 8.24 29.58
N LEU A 268 -8.45 9.32 29.78
CA LEU A 268 -8.86 10.53 30.49
C LEU A 268 -8.59 11.76 29.62
N ALA A 269 -9.44 12.78 29.72
CA ALA A 269 -9.19 14.07 29.11
C ALA A 269 -9.75 15.19 29.98
N ALA A 270 -9.09 16.34 29.99
CA ALA A 270 -9.50 17.50 30.78
C ALA A 270 -9.99 18.63 29.86
N GLY A 271 -11.15 19.18 30.19
CA GLY A 271 -11.63 20.45 29.67
C GLY A 271 -11.39 21.58 30.66
N ALA A 272 -11.89 22.78 30.33
CA ALA A 272 -11.77 23.94 31.21
C ALA A 272 -12.58 23.80 32.51
N ASP A 273 -13.72 23.09 32.45
CA ASP A 273 -14.73 23.03 33.50
C ASP A 273 -14.96 21.63 34.09
N ALA A 274 -14.42 20.60 33.46
CA ALA A 274 -14.61 19.22 33.89
C ALA A 274 -13.49 18.29 33.43
N LEU A 275 -13.29 17.26 34.22
CA LEU A 275 -12.52 16.06 33.87
C LEU A 275 -13.47 15.01 33.26
N TRP A 276 -12.98 14.32 32.23
CA TRP A 276 -13.72 13.32 31.49
C TRP A 276 -12.97 12.00 31.47
N ALA A 277 -13.73 10.90 31.42
CA ALA A 277 -13.17 9.56 31.33
C ALA A 277 -14.05 8.67 30.43
N VAL A 278 -13.43 7.70 29.78
CA VAL A 278 -14.14 6.62 29.10
C VAL A 278 -13.78 5.27 29.71
N SER A 279 -14.76 4.38 29.82
CA SER A 279 -14.59 3.02 30.35
C SER A 279 -15.07 1.93 29.40
N GLY A 280 -14.52 0.72 29.55
CA GLY A 280 -14.94 -0.49 28.81
C GLY A 280 -15.05 -1.75 29.68
N GLU A 281 -15.68 -2.80 29.15
CA GLU A 281 -15.84 -4.17 29.71
C GLU A 281 -16.62 -4.34 31.04
N GLU A 282 -17.23 -5.53 31.21
CA GLU A 282 -18.02 -6.12 32.32
C GLU A 282 -19.14 -5.32 33.03
N LYS A 283 -18.95 -4.03 33.37
CA LYS A 283 -19.87 -3.27 34.24
C LYS A 283 -20.30 -1.91 33.70
N GLY A 284 -19.96 -1.59 32.45
CA GLY A 284 -20.53 -0.45 31.73
C GLY A 284 -19.55 0.23 30.78
N VAL A 285 -19.97 0.31 29.51
CA VAL A 285 -19.28 1.09 28.48
C VAL A 285 -19.88 2.50 28.48
N ALA A 286 -19.11 3.49 28.92
CA ALA A 286 -19.67 4.81 29.19
C ALA A 286 -18.65 5.95 29.08
N LEU A 287 -19.18 7.14 28.85
CA LEU A 287 -18.53 8.44 29.04
C LEU A 287 -18.91 8.98 30.42
N TRP A 288 -17.92 9.41 31.16
CA TRP A 288 -18.04 9.94 32.51
C TRP A 288 -17.55 11.38 32.57
N ARG A 289 -18.15 12.18 33.44
CA ARG A 289 -17.77 13.57 33.71
C ARG A 289 -17.62 13.81 35.20
N SER A 290 -16.69 14.68 35.58
CA SER A 290 -16.52 15.15 36.95
C SER A 290 -16.04 16.59 36.98
N ALA A 291 -16.76 17.47 37.66
CA ALA A 291 -16.36 18.88 37.82
C ALA A 291 -15.22 19.06 38.85
N ASP A 292 -15.12 18.17 39.85
CA ASP A 292 -14.14 18.24 40.95
C ASP A 292 -13.09 17.12 40.91
N GLY A 293 -13.21 16.21 39.93
CA GLY A 293 -12.40 15.01 39.74
C GLY A 293 -12.64 13.88 40.75
N MET A 294 -13.59 14.03 41.68
CA MET A 294 -13.91 13.03 42.71
C MET A 294 -15.31 12.45 42.53
N ASN A 295 -16.28 13.30 42.21
CA ASN A 295 -17.68 12.93 42.01
C ASN A 295 -17.94 12.79 40.52
N TRP A 296 -18.24 11.57 40.09
CA TRP A 296 -18.37 11.22 38.68
C TRP A 296 -19.81 10.88 38.32
N THR A 297 -20.30 11.44 37.22
CA THR A 297 -21.60 11.13 36.64
C THR A 297 -21.42 10.46 35.28
N VAL A 298 -22.30 9.51 34.96
CA VAL A 298 -22.38 8.97 33.60
C VAL A 298 -23.10 9.98 32.73
N GLU A 299 -22.45 10.41 31.65
CA GLU A 299 -23.05 11.32 30.67
C GLU A 299 -23.69 10.54 29.52
N GLN A 300 -23.07 9.43 29.11
CA GLN A 300 -23.58 8.62 28.01
C GLN A 300 -23.09 7.18 28.10
N HIS A 301 -23.96 6.23 27.74
CA HIS A 301 -23.57 4.85 27.46
C HIS A 301 -23.34 4.65 25.95
N PHE A 302 -22.33 3.86 25.61
CA PHE A 302 -22.09 3.44 24.22
C PHE A 302 -22.64 2.03 24.01
N LYS A 303 -23.52 1.89 23.02
CA LYS A 303 -24.07 0.59 22.60
C LYS A 303 -23.24 0.06 21.43
N ASP A 304 -22.79 -1.19 21.52
CA ASP A 304 -22.05 -1.91 20.46
C ASP A 304 -20.80 -1.18 19.94
N ALA A 305 -20.25 -0.25 20.72
CA ALA A 305 -19.02 0.50 20.41
C ALA A 305 -18.18 0.61 21.69
N LEU A 306 -16.91 0.23 21.62
CA LEU A 306 -15.98 0.27 22.73
C LEU A 306 -15.11 1.54 22.64
N PRO A 307 -15.24 2.53 23.54
CA PRO A 307 -14.35 3.67 23.61
C PRO A 307 -12.90 3.25 23.81
N LEU A 308 -12.04 3.77 22.94
CA LEU A 308 -10.60 3.52 22.96
C LEU A 308 -9.80 4.74 23.35
N ASP A 309 -10.33 5.94 23.06
CA ASP A 309 -9.61 7.20 23.21
C ASP A 309 -10.58 8.37 23.32
N LEU A 310 -10.12 9.48 23.90
CA LEU A 310 -10.95 10.62 24.34
C LEU A 310 -10.18 11.93 24.16
N LEU A 311 -10.83 12.91 23.53
CA LEU A 311 -10.27 14.24 23.32
C LEU A 311 -11.27 15.33 23.74
N ILE A 312 -10.78 16.35 24.43
CA ILE A 312 -11.48 17.64 24.57
C ILE A 312 -10.81 18.66 23.65
N TYR A 313 -11.55 19.17 22.66
CA TYR A 313 -11.05 20.17 21.72
C TYR A 313 -12.13 21.19 21.39
N GLY A 314 -11.78 22.49 21.41
CA GLY A 314 -12.77 23.58 21.25
C GLY A 314 -13.90 23.54 22.29
N GLY A 315 -13.63 23.04 23.51
CA GLY A 315 -14.65 22.82 24.55
C GLY A 315 -15.62 21.67 24.28
N LYS A 316 -15.35 20.83 23.27
CA LYS A 316 -16.19 19.70 22.86
C LYS A 316 -15.54 18.36 23.14
N VAL A 317 -16.37 17.38 23.45
CA VAL A 317 -15.97 16.00 23.71
C VAL A 317 -16.00 15.22 22.39
N TYR A 318 -14.89 14.55 22.08
CA TYR A 318 -14.76 13.60 20.99
C TYR A 318 -14.28 12.26 21.51
N VAL A 319 -14.87 11.17 21.02
CA VAL A 319 -14.53 9.80 21.45
C VAL A 319 -14.24 8.94 20.23
N GLY A 320 -13.08 8.28 20.23
CA GLY A 320 -12.76 7.23 19.27
C GLY A 320 -13.17 5.87 19.80
N THR A 321 -13.83 5.06 18.97
CA THR A 321 -14.31 3.73 19.37
C THR A 321 -13.86 2.63 18.43
N ASP A 322 -13.74 1.41 18.94
CA ASP A 322 -13.90 0.18 18.15
C ASP A 322 -15.41 -0.03 17.92
N GLY A 323 -15.88 0.16 16.68
CA GLY A 323 -17.31 0.29 16.38
C GLY A 323 -17.97 -0.97 15.78
N PRO A 324 -19.30 -0.93 15.57
CA PRO A 324 -20.09 -2.05 15.06
C PRO A 324 -19.54 -2.58 13.72
N LYS A 325 -19.59 -3.91 13.52
CA LYS A 325 -19.03 -4.61 12.34
C LYS A 325 -17.51 -4.40 12.15
N ARG A 326 -16.76 -4.09 13.21
CA ARG A 326 -15.30 -3.86 13.16
C ARG A 326 -14.93 -2.65 12.29
N ARG A 327 -15.64 -1.53 12.47
CA ARG A 327 -15.27 -0.22 11.87
C ARG A 327 -15.10 0.85 12.94
N GLY A 328 -13.91 1.44 12.96
CA GLY A 328 -13.55 2.53 13.87
C GLY A 328 -14.46 3.72 13.65
N THR A 329 -14.95 4.32 14.73
CA THR A 329 -15.95 5.40 14.67
C THR A 329 -15.56 6.55 15.58
N LEU A 330 -15.65 7.76 15.04
CA LEU A 330 -15.51 9.02 15.76
C LEU A 330 -16.88 9.46 16.22
N TRP A 331 -17.02 9.72 17.52
CA TRP A 331 -18.23 10.27 18.14
C TRP A 331 -17.98 11.70 18.60
N GLY A 332 -19.01 12.53 18.53
CA GLY A 332 -18.94 13.93 18.96
C GLY A 332 -20.30 14.64 18.85
N PRO A 333 -20.36 15.97 19.00
CA PRO A 333 -21.62 16.73 18.97
C PRO A 333 -22.25 16.78 17.57
N ARG A 334 -23.59 16.76 17.50
CA ARG A 334 -24.37 16.64 16.26
C ARG A 334 -24.30 17.87 15.32
N ALA A 335 -24.09 19.06 15.87
CA ALA A 335 -24.12 20.29 15.09
C ALA A 335 -22.72 20.68 14.61
N PRO A 336 -22.56 21.15 13.35
CA PRO A 336 -21.32 21.74 12.91
C PRO A 336 -20.93 22.88 13.86
N SER A 337 -19.70 22.87 14.30
CA SER A 337 -19.18 23.90 15.21
C SER A 337 -18.36 24.91 14.42
N PRO A 338 -18.37 26.20 14.80
CA PRO A 338 -17.48 27.18 14.19
C PRO A 338 -16.04 26.68 14.29
N SER A 339 -15.31 26.66 13.17
CA SER A 339 -13.89 26.33 13.18
C SER A 339 -13.12 27.43 13.91
N GLU A 340 -12.21 27.07 14.81
CA GLU A 340 -11.19 28.02 15.26
C GLU A 340 -10.41 28.56 14.05
N PRO A 341 -9.99 29.84 14.07
CA PRO A 341 -9.12 30.37 13.04
C PRO A 341 -7.89 29.47 12.88
N GLN A 342 -7.60 29.06 11.65
CA GLN A 342 -6.41 28.28 11.38
C GLN A 342 -5.19 29.16 11.67
N PRO A 343 -4.30 28.78 12.61
CA PRO A 343 -3.04 29.51 12.76
C PRO A 343 -2.29 29.45 11.43
N GLU A 344 -1.54 30.51 11.12
CA GLU A 344 -0.73 30.55 9.91
C GLU A 344 0.18 29.32 9.88
N ALA A 345 0.22 28.64 8.73
CA ALA A 345 0.90 27.36 8.62
C ALA A 345 2.39 27.56 8.92
N ALA A 346 2.86 26.98 10.03
CA ALA A 346 4.27 27.06 10.36
C ALA A 346 5.11 26.48 9.22
N PRO A 347 6.23 27.12 8.84
CA PRO A 347 7.09 26.61 7.80
C PRO A 347 7.66 25.26 8.22
N LEU A 348 7.54 24.25 7.36
CA LEU A 348 8.20 22.96 7.55
C LEU A 348 9.65 23.06 7.06
N THR A 349 10.56 23.47 7.94
CA THR A 349 12.00 23.50 7.63
C THR A 349 12.51 22.08 7.37
N ARG A 350 13.06 21.81 6.17
CA ARG A 350 13.77 20.55 5.90
C ARG A 350 15.01 20.48 6.79
N THR A 351 15.15 19.43 7.61
CA THR A 351 16.27 19.30 8.57
C THR A 351 17.59 18.91 7.91
N ALA A 352 17.57 18.34 6.71
CA ALA A 352 18.80 18.03 5.98
C ALA A 352 19.18 19.19 5.07
N SER A 353 20.44 19.61 5.12
CA SER A 353 21.04 20.37 4.03
C SER A 353 20.98 19.49 2.78
N PRO A 354 20.42 19.96 1.66
CA PRO A 354 20.41 19.20 0.42
C PRO A 354 21.84 18.77 0.08
N LEU A 355 22.02 17.53 -0.38
CA LEU A 355 23.32 17.10 -0.89
C LEU A 355 23.74 18.04 -2.03
N PRO A 356 24.85 18.76 -1.93
CA PRO A 356 25.32 19.61 -3.02
C PRO A 356 25.56 18.77 -4.28
N ALA A 357 25.11 19.27 -5.44
CA ALA A 357 25.15 18.51 -6.69
C ALA A 357 26.58 18.10 -7.10
N ASP A 358 27.57 18.94 -6.79
CA ASP A 358 29.00 18.68 -6.99
C ASP A 358 29.56 17.54 -6.13
N ARG A 359 28.88 17.18 -5.03
CA ARG A 359 29.25 16.04 -4.18
C ARG A 359 28.49 14.75 -4.50
N LEU A 360 27.46 14.80 -5.35
CA LEU A 360 26.59 13.65 -5.64
C LEU A 360 27.38 12.43 -6.13
N GLN A 361 28.24 12.60 -7.12
CA GLN A 361 28.99 11.48 -7.69
C GLN A 361 29.93 10.84 -6.66
N ALA A 362 30.61 11.65 -5.85
CA ALA A 362 31.50 11.17 -4.80
C ALA A 362 30.75 10.34 -3.74
N GLU A 363 29.54 10.77 -3.35
CA GLU A 363 28.69 10.01 -2.42
C GLU A 363 28.20 8.69 -3.03
N LEU A 364 27.81 8.68 -4.31
CA LEU A 364 27.39 7.46 -5.01
C LEU A 364 28.53 6.45 -5.21
N ASP A 365 29.74 6.93 -5.46
CA ASP A 365 30.95 6.10 -5.58
C ASP A 365 31.35 5.52 -4.22
N GLN A 366 31.22 6.31 -3.15
CA GLN A 366 31.45 5.84 -1.79
C GLN A 366 30.40 4.80 -1.37
N LEU A 367 29.12 5.01 -1.71
CA LEU A 367 28.08 4.03 -1.48
C LEU A 367 28.41 2.70 -2.18
N GLY A 368 28.86 2.73 -3.44
CA GLY A 368 29.28 1.53 -4.16
C GLY A 368 30.38 0.75 -3.43
N ARG A 369 31.40 1.45 -2.91
CA ARG A 369 32.47 0.83 -2.10
C ARG A 369 31.95 0.21 -0.80
N ILE A 370 31.06 0.90 -0.09
CA ILE A 370 30.46 0.43 1.17
C ILE A 370 29.58 -0.80 0.93
N LEU A 371 28.79 -0.83 -0.14
CA LEU A 371 27.94 -1.98 -0.47
C LEU A 371 28.74 -3.25 -0.82
N ALA A 372 29.95 -3.09 -1.36
CA ALA A 372 30.83 -4.21 -1.69
C ALA A 372 31.69 -4.71 -0.52
N ASP A 373 31.90 -3.89 0.52
CA ASP A 373 32.77 -4.16 1.66
C ASP A 373 32.06 -5.02 2.73
N PRO A 374 32.52 -6.27 3.01
CA PRO A 374 31.94 -7.13 4.04
C PRO A 374 31.87 -6.49 5.44
N SER A 375 32.86 -5.67 5.81
CA SER A 375 32.89 -5.02 7.14
C SER A 375 31.80 -3.95 7.30
N SER A 376 31.24 -3.46 6.19
CA SER A 376 30.14 -2.49 6.23
C SER A 376 28.81 -3.10 6.69
N TYR A 377 28.71 -4.43 6.72
CA TYR A 377 27.53 -5.19 7.16
C TYR A 377 27.57 -5.59 8.64
N GLU A 378 28.68 -5.33 9.32
CA GLU A 378 28.77 -5.47 10.78
C GLU A 378 27.77 -4.52 11.48
N TYR A 379 27.41 -4.85 12.72
CA TYR A 379 26.48 -4.04 13.53
C TYR A 379 25.21 -3.65 12.76
N HIS A 380 24.56 -4.64 12.14
CA HIS A 380 23.30 -4.50 11.38
C HIS A 380 23.39 -3.56 10.16
N GLY A 381 24.58 -3.39 9.56
CA GLY A 381 24.75 -2.54 8.39
C GLY A 381 24.66 -1.05 8.70
N ARG A 382 24.95 -0.64 9.95
CA ARG A 382 24.87 0.76 10.39
C ARG A 382 25.65 1.72 9.47
N ARG A 383 26.82 1.31 8.98
CA ARG A 383 27.62 2.11 8.02
C ARG A 383 26.89 2.35 6.70
N ILE A 384 26.11 1.38 6.23
CA ILE A 384 25.28 1.49 5.01
C ILE A 384 24.15 2.49 5.27
N LEU A 385 23.45 2.35 6.39
CA LEU A 385 22.36 3.25 6.78
C LEU A 385 22.82 4.70 6.92
N GLU A 386 23.92 4.93 7.64
CA GLU A 386 24.53 6.25 7.82
C GLU A 386 24.89 6.90 6.49
N ARG A 387 25.43 6.12 5.54
CA ARG A 387 25.75 6.61 4.20
C ARG A 387 24.49 6.96 3.40
N LEU A 388 23.45 6.14 3.48
CA LEU A 388 22.24 6.34 2.72
C LEU A 388 21.40 7.52 3.22
N GLN A 389 21.56 7.95 4.47
CA GLN A 389 20.72 8.99 5.07
C GLN A 389 20.75 10.32 4.30
N SER A 390 21.92 10.80 3.87
CA SER A 390 22.05 12.04 3.10
C SER A 390 21.46 11.92 1.69
N LEU A 391 21.65 10.76 1.04
CA LEU A 391 21.09 10.46 -0.27
C LEU A 391 19.56 10.36 -0.22
N ALA A 392 19.04 9.61 0.76
CA ALA A 392 17.63 9.43 1.03
C ALA A 392 16.91 10.78 1.20
N LEU A 393 17.50 11.72 1.94
CA LEU A 393 16.89 13.02 2.22
C LEU A 393 17.17 14.10 1.16
N SER A 394 17.91 13.78 0.09
CA SER A 394 18.28 14.76 -0.95
C SER A 394 17.11 15.21 -1.83
N GLY A 395 16.12 14.34 -2.07
CA GLY A 395 15.04 14.56 -3.02
C GLY A 395 15.47 14.65 -4.50
N MET A 396 16.69 14.21 -4.84
CA MET A 396 17.21 14.22 -6.21
C MET A 396 16.79 12.96 -6.97
N SER A 397 16.22 13.13 -8.18
CA SER A 397 15.75 12.01 -9.01
C SER A 397 16.88 11.06 -9.45
N GLU A 398 18.07 11.61 -9.65
CA GLU A 398 19.31 10.93 -10.03
C GLU A 398 19.75 9.96 -8.93
N VAL A 399 19.54 10.32 -7.66
CA VAL A 399 19.78 9.43 -6.52
C VAL A 399 18.81 8.25 -6.60
N GLY A 400 17.51 8.50 -6.80
CA GLY A 400 16.51 7.43 -6.93
C GLY A 400 16.84 6.44 -8.05
N ALA A 401 17.25 6.94 -9.23
CA ALA A 401 17.68 6.10 -10.35
C ALA A 401 18.96 5.30 -10.02
N ALA A 402 19.94 5.94 -9.38
CA ALA A 402 21.20 5.31 -9.00
C ALA A 402 21.02 4.21 -7.94
N LEU A 403 20.10 4.41 -6.98
CA LEU A 403 19.72 3.41 -5.98
C LEU A 403 18.99 2.23 -6.63
N ALA A 404 18.02 2.51 -7.51
CA ALA A 404 17.27 1.48 -8.24
C ALA A 404 18.20 0.56 -9.06
N ALA A 405 19.17 1.15 -9.78
CA ALA A 405 20.15 0.38 -10.55
C ALA A 405 21.03 -0.54 -9.67
N ARG A 406 21.32 -0.11 -8.43
CA ARG A 406 22.17 -0.85 -7.48
C ARG A 406 21.42 -1.96 -6.74
N LEU A 407 20.09 -2.04 -6.80
CA LEU A 407 19.32 -3.14 -6.20
C LEU A 407 19.77 -4.53 -6.73
N ALA A 408 20.34 -4.59 -7.94
CA ALA A 408 20.86 -5.82 -8.52
C ALA A 408 22.15 -6.33 -7.85
N GLY A 409 22.95 -5.44 -7.24
CA GLY A 409 24.28 -5.74 -6.69
C GLY A 409 25.41 -5.09 -7.50
N PRO A 410 26.67 -5.48 -7.26
CA PRO A 410 27.11 -6.64 -6.47
C PRO A 410 27.00 -6.43 -4.95
N PHE A 411 26.86 -7.54 -4.21
CA PHE A 411 26.89 -7.60 -2.74
C PHE A 411 27.76 -8.79 -2.29
N PRO A 412 28.43 -8.72 -1.12
CA PRO A 412 29.22 -9.84 -0.64
C PRO A 412 28.34 -11.06 -0.31
N GLU A 413 28.85 -12.25 -0.58
CA GLU A 413 28.18 -13.52 -0.25
C GLU A 413 28.40 -13.88 1.22
N MET A 414 27.70 -13.18 2.11
CA MET A 414 27.80 -13.42 3.54
C MET A 414 26.46 -13.36 4.25
N LYS A 415 26.44 -13.95 5.44
CA LYS A 415 25.32 -13.99 6.37
C LYS A 415 25.60 -13.07 7.56
N ILE A 416 24.61 -12.30 7.96
CA ILE A 416 24.68 -11.27 8.99
C ILE A 416 23.77 -11.67 10.13
N ALA A 417 24.34 -11.78 11.32
CA ALA A 417 23.59 -12.03 12.55
C ALA A 417 22.96 -10.74 13.06
N ILE A 418 21.64 -10.74 13.26
CA ILE A 418 20.90 -9.60 13.80
C ILE A 418 20.07 -9.99 15.04
N PHE A 419 19.69 -9.01 15.85
CA PHE A 419 19.02 -9.19 17.15
C PHE A 419 19.76 -10.15 18.11
N GLY A 420 21.05 -9.90 18.37
CA GLY A 420 21.82 -10.76 19.28
C GLY A 420 21.98 -12.21 18.80
N LYS A 421 22.11 -12.42 17.48
CA LYS A 421 22.21 -13.72 16.78
C LYS A 421 20.91 -14.52 16.67
N GLN A 422 19.75 -13.94 16.99
CA GLN A 422 18.46 -14.61 16.83
C GLN A 422 18.05 -14.79 15.35
N LEU A 423 18.59 -13.96 14.46
CA LEU A 423 18.24 -13.95 13.04
C LEU A 423 19.50 -13.86 12.18
N THR A 424 19.51 -14.54 11.04
CA THR A 424 20.58 -14.45 10.06
C THR A 424 20.02 -14.08 8.67
N VAL A 425 20.48 -12.96 8.11
CA VAL A 425 20.07 -12.48 6.77
C VAL A 425 21.28 -12.38 5.85
N SER A 426 21.08 -12.46 4.52
CA SER A 426 22.19 -12.21 3.60
C SER A 426 22.52 -10.72 3.51
N ALA A 427 23.78 -10.39 3.23
CA ALA A 427 24.18 -9.02 2.93
C ALA A 427 23.37 -8.40 1.78
N ALA A 428 23.09 -9.17 0.73
CA ALA A 428 22.24 -8.74 -0.37
C ALA A 428 20.81 -8.34 0.09
N THR A 429 20.20 -9.09 1.01
CA THR A 429 18.89 -8.74 1.56
C THR A 429 18.96 -7.43 2.34
N MET A 430 19.94 -7.29 3.24
CA MET A 430 20.07 -6.08 4.05
C MET A 430 20.36 -4.83 3.20
N ALA A 431 21.26 -4.94 2.21
CA ALA A 431 21.59 -3.84 1.30
C ALA A 431 20.38 -3.38 0.48
N ARG A 432 19.68 -4.30 -0.18
CA ARG A 432 18.46 -4.00 -0.94
C ARG A 432 17.40 -3.35 -0.08
N TRP A 433 17.26 -3.85 1.14
CA TRP A 433 16.29 -3.34 2.08
C TRP A 433 16.57 -1.88 2.46
N TYR A 434 17.82 -1.54 2.84
CA TYR A 434 18.19 -0.15 3.13
C TYR A 434 18.11 0.76 1.89
N MET A 435 18.42 0.25 0.69
CA MET A 435 18.26 1.02 -0.55
C MET A 435 16.80 1.30 -0.89
N LEU A 436 15.90 0.32 -0.73
CA LEU A 436 14.45 0.55 -0.89
C LEU A 436 13.95 1.60 0.10
N TRP A 437 14.48 1.61 1.33
CA TRP A 437 14.20 2.67 2.29
C TRP A 437 14.68 4.04 1.87
N ALA A 438 15.93 4.11 1.37
CA ALA A 438 16.47 5.37 0.88
C ALA A 438 15.67 5.89 -0.32
N MET A 439 15.23 5.00 -1.22
CA MET A 439 14.37 5.35 -2.35
C MET A 439 13.00 5.87 -1.89
N ALA A 440 12.38 5.21 -0.92
CA ALA A 440 11.09 5.61 -0.36
C ALA A 440 11.15 7.02 0.23
N LEU A 441 12.16 7.32 1.05
CA LEU A 441 12.35 8.66 1.61
C LEU A 441 12.74 9.71 0.58
N ASN A 442 13.47 9.31 -0.46
CA ASN A 442 13.86 10.19 -1.56
C ASN A 442 12.67 10.54 -2.46
N GLY A 443 11.68 9.66 -2.57
CA GLY A 443 10.49 9.83 -3.40
C GLY A 443 10.71 9.56 -4.89
N HIS A 444 11.88 9.03 -5.27
CA HIS A 444 12.22 8.75 -6.67
C HIS A 444 12.83 7.37 -6.88
N GLY A 445 12.94 6.97 -8.15
CA GLY A 445 13.44 5.67 -8.59
C GLY A 445 12.31 4.76 -9.06
N ARG A 446 12.67 3.58 -9.57
CA ARG A 446 11.71 2.56 -10.00
C ARG A 446 11.98 1.26 -9.27
N VAL A 447 10.98 0.75 -8.56
CA VAL A 447 11.06 -0.54 -7.89
C VAL A 447 10.54 -1.61 -8.85
N SER A 448 11.31 -2.68 -9.05
CA SER A 448 10.86 -3.79 -9.90
C SER A 448 9.63 -4.49 -9.29
N PRO A 449 8.56 -4.74 -10.07
CA PRO A 449 7.41 -5.54 -9.61
C PRO A 449 7.77 -6.96 -9.14
N GLU A 450 8.94 -7.49 -9.53
CA GLU A 450 9.44 -8.77 -9.05
C GLU A 450 9.72 -8.76 -7.54
N LEU A 451 10.19 -7.62 -7.00
CA LEU A 451 10.45 -7.49 -5.55
C LEU A 451 9.16 -7.55 -4.73
N LEU A 452 8.06 -7.01 -5.27
CA LEU A 452 6.71 -7.12 -4.67
C LEU A 452 6.18 -8.55 -4.69
N SER A 453 6.69 -9.37 -5.60
CA SER A 453 6.27 -10.75 -5.82
C SER A 453 7.13 -11.79 -5.11
N LEU A 454 8.09 -11.38 -4.28
CA LEU A 454 8.94 -12.34 -3.56
C LEU A 454 8.09 -13.15 -2.55
N PRO A 455 8.17 -14.51 -2.57
CA PRO A 455 7.41 -15.33 -1.65
C PRO A 455 7.97 -15.22 -0.23
N PHE A 456 7.07 -15.17 0.75
CA PHE A 456 7.44 -15.32 2.15
C PHE A 456 7.74 -16.79 2.44
N LYS A 457 9.00 -17.12 2.75
CA LYS A 457 9.44 -18.52 2.97
C LYS A 457 9.48 -18.93 4.44
N GLU A 458 9.32 -17.98 5.36
CA GLU A 458 9.55 -18.18 6.79
C GLU A 458 8.26 -18.45 7.57
N LYS A 459 8.38 -18.92 8.81
CA LYS A 459 7.21 -19.07 9.70
C LYS A 459 6.63 -17.69 10.04
N PRO A 460 5.29 -17.56 10.15
CA PRO A 460 4.66 -16.32 10.58
C PRO A 460 5.23 -15.81 11.91
N ASN A 461 5.38 -14.49 12.03
CA ASN A 461 5.77 -13.76 13.24
C ASN A 461 7.21 -13.92 13.76
N ARG A 462 8.13 -14.50 12.99
CA ARG A 462 9.57 -14.47 13.34
C ARG A 462 10.26 -13.15 12.96
N PRO A 463 11.41 -12.79 13.59
CA PRO A 463 12.11 -11.54 13.31
C PRO A 463 12.49 -11.30 11.84
N GLU A 464 12.60 -12.37 11.03
CA GLU A 464 12.83 -12.34 9.57
C GLU A 464 11.83 -11.42 8.85
N LYS A 465 10.62 -11.27 9.41
CA LYS A 465 9.57 -10.40 8.88
C LYS A 465 10.00 -8.93 8.73
N TYR A 466 10.86 -8.43 9.62
CA TYR A 466 11.28 -7.03 9.64
C TYR A 466 12.19 -6.64 8.47
N LEU A 467 12.84 -7.62 7.83
CA LEU A 467 13.73 -7.39 6.68
C LEU A 467 13.20 -8.02 5.38
N HIS A 468 11.89 -8.29 5.30
CA HIS A 468 11.33 -8.89 4.10
C HIS A 468 11.25 -7.88 2.93
N LEU A 469 11.94 -8.17 1.83
CA LEU A 469 12.08 -7.26 0.69
C LEU A 469 10.75 -6.85 0.05
N ALA A 470 9.75 -7.74 0.00
CA ALA A 470 8.46 -7.40 -0.60
C ALA A 470 7.69 -6.34 0.21
N SER A 471 7.87 -6.32 1.53
CA SER A 471 7.27 -5.30 2.41
C SER A 471 7.94 -3.94 2.19
N ALA A 472 9.28 -3.90 2.19
CA ALA A 472 10.04 -2.69 1.87
C ALA A 472 9.78 -2.18 0.44
N ALA A 473 9.58 -3.09 -0.52
CA ALA A 473 9.25 -2.73 -1.90
C ALA A 473 7.83 -2.14 -2.01
N ALA A 474 6.84 -2.72 -1.31
CA ALA A 474 5.47 -2.22 -1.29
C ALA A 474 5.41 -0.81 -0.69
N TRP A 475 6.19 -0.57 0.36
CA TRP A 475 6.37 0.77 0.90
C TRP A 475 6.99 1.74 -0.09
N ALA A 476 8.13 1.37 -0.67
CA ALA A 476 8.87 2.24 -1.58
C ALA A 476 8.00 2.63 -2.79
N VAL A 477 7.25 1.71 -3.39
CA VAL A 477 6.35 2.07 -4.51
C VAL A 477 5.26 3.03 -4.07
N ALA A 478 4.73 2.91 -2.85
CA ALA A 478 3.71 3.80 -2.32
C ALA A 478 4.26 5.22 -2.13
N GLU A 479 5.44 5.35 -1.53
CA GLU A 479 6.09 6.65 -1.29
C GLU A 479 6.56 7.33 -2.57
N ILE A 480 7.09 6.56 -3.53
CA ILE A 480 7.48 7.04 -4.86
C ILE A 480 6.24 7.45 -5.69
N GLY A 481 5.06 6.89 -5.37
CA GLY A 481 3.87 7.08 -6.19
C GLY A 481 3.91 6.30 -7.50
N GLN A 482 4.52 5.11 -7.50
CA GLN A 482 4.68 4.27 -8.69
C GLN A 482 3.34 3.58 -9.06
N ARG A 483 2.54 4.26 -9.90
CA ARG A 483 1.15 3.89 -10.26
C ARG A 483 1.01 3.08 -11.54
N ASP A 484 2.11 2.63 -12.15
CA ASP A 484 2.05 1.86 -13.39
C ASP A 484 1.30 0.54 -13.18
N GLY A 485 0.67 0.05 -14.25
CA GLY A 485 -0.19 -1.12 -14.15
C GLY A 485 0.53 -2.41 -13.75
N GLU A 486 1.83 -2.52 -13.98
CA GLU A 486 2.62 -3.68 -13.56
C GLU A 486 2.76 -3.72 -12.04
N THR A 487 3.00 -2.55 -11.44
CA THR A 487 3.10 -2.37 -9.99
C THR A 487 1.78 -2.68 -9.29
N ILE A 488 0.67 -2.12 -9.79
CA ILE A 488 -0.66 -2.37 -9.23
C ILE A 488 -1.03 -3.85 -9.38
N ALA A 489 -0.80 -4.44 -10.55
CA ALA A 489 -1.05 -5.87 -10.77
C ALA A 489 -0.21 -6.75 -9.84
N ALA A 490 1.07 -6.43 -9.65
CA ALA A 490 1.95 -7.19 -8.74
C ALA A 490 1.48 -7.10 -7.28
N LEU A 491 1.07 -5.93 -6.80
CA LEU A 491 0.49 -5.75 -5.47
C LEU A 491 -0.79 -6.57 -5.28
N ILE A 492 -1.71 -6.53 -6.25
CA ILE A 492 -2.98 -7.29 -6.20
C ILE A 492 -2.74 -8.80 -6.31
N ALA A 493 -1.79 -9.22 -7.15
CA ALA A 493 -1.39 -10.62 -7.27
C ALA A 493 -0.66 -11.13 -6.03
N ALA A 494 0.06 -10.26 -5.32
CA ALA A 494 0.64 -10.57 -4.01
C ALA A 494 -0.45 -10.68 -2.93
N LEU A 495 -1.50 -9.86 -3.02
CA LEU A 495 -2.61 -9.88 -2.09
C LEU A 495 -3.39 -11.22 -2.15
N GLY A 496 -3.43 -11.92 -1.02
CA GLY A 496 -4.16 -13.19 -0.87
C GLY A 496 -3.42 -14.43 -1.37
N ARG A 497 -2.09 -14.36 -1.58
CA ARG A 497 -1.30 -15.58 -1.87
C ARG A 497 -1.36 -16.58 -0.72
N LYS A 498 -1.68 -17.83 -1.06
CA LYS A 498 -1.76 -18.93 -0.09
C LYS A 498 -0.42 -19.10 0.64
N GLY A 499 -0.47 -19.12 1.97
CA GLY A 499 0.70 -19.30 2.84
C GLY A 499 1.46 -18.02 3.20
N GLN A 500 1.07 -16.86 2.66
CA GLN A 500 1.61 -15.59 3.15
C GLN A 500 1.01 -15.23 4.51
N PRO A 501 1.82 -14.67 5.44
CA PRO A 501 1.30 -14.11 6.69
C PRO A 501 0.31 -12.98 6.44
N ARG A 502 -0.69 -12.83 7.32
CA ARG A 502 -1.69 -11.74 7.17
C ARG A 502 -1.09 -10.35 7.19
N TRP A 503 -0.05 -10.14 8.00
CA TRP A 503 0.58 -8.83 8.19
C TRP A 503 1.15 -8.21 6.91
N ILE A 504 1.74 -9.00 6.02
CA ILE A 504 2.30 -8.48 4.76
C ILE A 504 1.19 -7.99 3.81
N GLY A 505 -0.02 -8.52 3.98
CA GLY A 505 -1.19 -8.03 3.28
C GLY A 505 -1.50 -6.57 3.63
N GLY A 506 -1.23 -6.15 4.86
CA GLY A 506 -1.37 -4.76 5.29
C GLY A 506 -0.49 -3.81 4.48
N ASP A 507 0.78 -4.15 4.25
CA ASP A 507 1.68 -3.34 3.40
C ASP A 507 1.17 -3.22 1.96
N TYR A 508 0.69 -4.32 1.37
CA TYR A 508 0.14 -4.29 0.01
C TYR A 508 -1.15 -3.48 -0.07
N ILE A 509 -2.03 -3.61 0.93
CA ILE A 509 -3.25 -2.82 1.02
C ILE A 509 -2.92 -1.33 1.18
N GLY A 510 -1.94 -1.01 2.02
CA GLY A 510 -1.44 0.36 2.20
C GLY A 510 -0.91 0.96 0.90
N ALA A 511 -0.07 0.21 0.19
CA ALA A 511 0.44 0.62 -1.11
C ALA A 511 -0.69 0.81 -2.13
N LEU A 512 -1.60 -0.16 -2.27
CA LEU A 512 -2.75 -0.06 -3.16
C LEU A 512 -3.64 1.14 -2.81
N THR A 513 -3.90 1.35 -1.53
CA THR A 513 -4.67 2.48 -1.00
C THR A 513 -4.08 3.81 -1.44
N VAL A 514 -2.77 4.01 -1.24
CA VAL A 514 -2.06 5.24 -1.62
C VAL A 514 -2.00 5.43 -3.14
N LEU A 515 -1.80 4.35 -3.89
CA LEU A 515 -1.59 4.43 -5.33
C LEU A 515 -2.88 4.53 -6.14
N THR A 516 -4.01 4.04 -5.60
CA THR A 516 -5.27 3.90 -6.35
C THR A 516 -6.45 4.68 -5.79
N ASP A 517 -6.29 5.26 -4.59
CA ASP A 517 -7.35 5.90 -3.81
C ASP A 517 -8.53 4.99 -3.45
N GLN A 518 -8.44 3.68 -3.71
CA GLN A 518 -9.44 2.70 -3.29
C GLN A 518 -9.19 2.24 -1.83
N ARG A 519 -10.24 1.77 -1.15
CA ARG A 519 -10.20 1.43 0.29
C ARG A 519 -10.93 0.11 0.59
N PHE A 520 -10.67 -0.93 -0.19
CA PHE A 520 -11.32 -2.23 -0.01
C PHE A 520 -10.78 -3.02 1.20
N GLY A 521 -9.71 -2.54 1.85
CA GLY A 521 -9.10 -3.24 2.99
C GLY A 521 -8.63 -4.64 2.58
N TYR A 522 -8.93 -5.64 3.41
CA TYR A 522 -8.60 -7.05 3.14
C TYR A 522 -9.58 -7.76 2.19
N ASP A 523 -10.53 -7.05 1.57
CA ASP A 523 -11.40 -7.62 0.52
C ASP A 523 -10.63 -7.79 -0.80
N VAL A 524 -9.91 -8.90 -0.89
CA VAL A 524 -9.09 -9.25 -2.06
C VAL A 524 -9.96 -9.41 -3.32
N ALA A 525 -11.21 -9.86 -3.18
CA ALA A 525 -12.12 -10.02 -4.31
C ALA A 525 -12.50 -8.66 -4.89
N ALA A 526 -12.83 -7.67 -4.05
CA ALA A 526 -13.09 -6.31 -4.48
C ALA A 526 -11.88 -5.66 -5.19
N TRP A 527 -10.66 -5.85 -4.66
CA TRP A 527 -9.43 -5.40 -5.32
C TRP A 527 -9.27 -6.00 -6.72
N ARG A 528 -9.47 -7.32 -6.85
CA ARG A 528 -9.36 -8.03 -8.14
C ARG A 528 -10.44 -7.59 -9.13
N ALA A 529 -11.68 -7.47 -8.68
CA ALA A 529 -12.80 -7.04 -9.52
C ALA A 529 -12.60 -5.61 -10.04
N TRP A 530 -12.20 -4.68 -9.16
CA TRP A 530 -11.88 -3.31 -9.55
C TRP A 530 -10.75 -3.24 -10.57
N TRP A 531 -9.68 -4.01 -10.36
CA TRP A 531 -8.54 -4.04 -11.27
C TRP A 531 -8.89 -4.65 -12.63
N ALA A 532 -9.68 -5.73 -12.65
CA ALA A 532 -10.20 -6.32 -13.87
C ALA A 532 -11.05 -5.32 -14.66
N GLY A 533 -11.90 -4.55 -13.98
CA GLY A 533 -12.70 -3.49 -14.61
C GLY A 533 -11.87 -2.35 -15.21
N ARG A 534 -10.73 -2.01 -14.59
CA ARG A 534 -9.85 -0.92 -15.04
C ARG A 534 -8.92 -1.34 -16.19
N ARG A 535 -8.47 -2.60 -16.22
CA ARG A 535 -7.79 -3.18 -17.39
C ARG A 535 -8.67 -3.17 -18.64
N ALA A 536 -9.99 -3.28 -18.48
CA ALA A 536 -10.94 -3.18 -19.57
C ALA A 536 -10.99 -1.78 -20.25
N ASP A 537 -10.44 -0.75 -19.60
CA ASP A 537 -10.31 0.63 -20.13
C ASP A 537 -8.94 0.88 -20.81
N LEU A 538 -7.99 -0.05 -20.68
CA LEU A 538 -6.70 -0.04 -21.40
C LEU A 538 -6.77 -0.79 -22.74
N SER A 539 -7.94 -1.33 -23.09
CA SER A 539 -8.19 -2.03 -24.34
C SER A 539 -8.14 -1.05 -25.53
N GLY A 540 -7.27 -1.32 -26.50
CA GLY A 540 -6.94 -0.43 -27.62
C GLY A 540 -5.68 0.43 -27.45
N GLU A 541 -4.97 0.33 -26.31
CA GLU A 541 -3.62 0.91 -26.13
C GLU A 541 -2.65 0.32 -27.17
N MET A 542 -1.94 1.18 -27.91
CA MET A 542 -0.95 0.76 -28.89
C MET A 542 0.46 1.11 -28.42
N ILE A 543 1.38 0.18 -28.59
CA ILE A 543 2.80 0.36 -28.35
C ILE A 543 3.49 0.77 -29.65
N ARG A 544 4.30 1.84 -29.60
CA ARG A 544 5.16 2.22 -30.72
C ARG A 544 6.39 1.31 -30.75
N ILE A 545 6.52 0.52 -31.80
CA ILE A 545 7.73 -0.24 -32.10
C ILE A 545 8.68 0.66 -32.91
N PRO A 546 9.92 0.90 -32.45
CA PRO A 546 10.87 1.73 -33.19
C PRO A 546 11.29 1.04 -34.49
N ALA A 547 11.73 1.83 -35.48
CA ALA A 547 12.35 1.31 -36.70
C ALA A 547 13.65 0.55 -36.38
N GLY A 548 14.11 -0.33 -37.27
CA GLY A 548 15.33 -1.12 -37.04
C GLY A 548 15.28 -2.52 -37.67
N THR A 549 16.12 -3.44 -37.20
CA THR A 549 16.33 -4.75 -37.86
C THR A 549 15.84 -5.90 -37.00
N LEU A 550 15.12 -6.85 -37.63
CA LEU A 550 14.75 -8.16 -37.11
C LEU A 550 15.62 -9.22 -37.79
N LEU A 551 16.09 -10.20 -37.01
CA LEU A 551 16.62 -11.44 -37.54
C LEU A 551 15.48 -12.47 -37.51
N MET A 552 14.74 -12.58 -38.61
CA MET A 552 13.46 -13.29 -38.70
C MET A 552 13.68 -14.78 -38.91
N GLY A 553 12.92 -15.61 -38.17
CA GLY A 553 12.95 -17.06 -38.28
C GLY A 553 13.95 -17.76 -37.34
N SER A 554 14.11 -19.07 -37.53
CA SER A 554 14.96 -19.94 -36.70
C SER A 554 15.54 -21.12 -37.48
N ASP A 555 16.87 -21.27 -37.46
CA ASP A 555 17.56 -22.42 -38.07
C ASP A 555 17.33 -23.73 -37.30
N GLN A 556 16.89 -23.62 -36.04
CA GLN A 556 16.54 -24.75 -35.17
C GLN A 556 15.02 -25.00 -35.14
N GLY A 557 14.23 -24.17 -35.83
CA GLY A 557 12.77 -24.31 -35.92
C GLY A 557 12.34 -25.29 -37.02
N GLU A 558 11.04 -25.32 -37.28
CA GLU A 558 10.43 -26.10 -38.36
C GLU A 558 10.86 -25.61 -39.75
N ALA A 559 10.58 -26.40 -40.79
CA ALA A 559 10.99 -26.08 -42.15
C ALA A 559 10.49 -24.69 -42.62
N ALA A 560 9.25 -24.32 -42.27
CA ALA A 560 8.67 -23.03 -42.62
C ALA A 560 9.28 -21.84 -41.86
N GLU A 561 9.98 -22.08 -40.73
CA GLU A 561 10.68 -21.05 -39.95
C GLU A 561 12.07 -20.70 -40.53
N ARG A 562 12.49 -21.41 -41.59
CA ARG A 562 13.82 -21.30 -42.21
C ARG A 562 13.73 -20.65 -43.61
N PRO A 563 14.81 -20.00 -44.08
CA PRO A 563 16.04 -19.69 -43.37
C PRO A 563 15.89 -18.49 -42.42
N VAL A 564 16.80 -18.39 -41.46
CA VAL A 564 17.00 -17.13 -40.75
C VAL A 564 17.47 -16.05 -41.73
N HIS A 565 16.81 -14.91 -41.75
CA HIS A 565 17.14 -13.79 -42.65
C HIS A 565 16.93 -12.43 -41.99
N ARG A 566 17.62 -11.40 -42.49
CA ARG A 566 17.53 -10.04 -41.94
C ARG A 566 16.41 -9.27 -42.62
N VAL A 567 15.58 -8.63 -41.80
CA VAL A 567 14.46 -7.78 -42.23
C VAL A 567 14.58 -6.42 -41.55
N LYS A 568 14.48 -5.33 -42.31
CA LYS A 568 14.34 -3.97 -41.77
C LYS A 568 12.87 -3.61 -41.72
N LEU A 569 12.42 -3.09 -40.58
CA LEU A 569 11.07 -2.55 -40.43
C LEU A 569 11.11 -1.07 -40.08
N SER A 570 10.20 -0.31 -40.69
CA SER A 570 9.85 1.05 -40.27
C SER A 570 9.22 1.04 -38.87
N SER A 571 9.11 2.20 -38.23
CA SER A 571 8.38 2.26 -36.96
C SER A 571 6.89 2.11 -37.21
N PHE A 572 6.20 1.33 -36.38
CA PHE A 572 4.76 1.10 -36.45
C PHE A 572 4.17 1.08 -35.04
N PHE A 573 2.85 1.15 -34.95
CA PHE A 573 2.13 0.89 -33.70
C PHE A 573 1.53 -0.51 -33.75
N ILE A 574 1.51 -1.22 -32.63
CA ILE A 574 0.80 -2.49 -32.47
C ILE A 574 0.01 -2.48 -31.17
N ASP A 575 -1.17 -3.09 -31.18
CA ASP A 575 -1.99 -3.23 -29.99
C ASP A 575 -1.21 -3.98 -28.90
N ARG A 576 -1.24 -3.42 -27.68
CA ARG A 576 -0.57 -3.99 -26.52
C ARG A 576 -1.12 -5.36 -26.15
N TYR A 577 -2.42 -5.55 -26.36
CA TYR A 577 -3.21 -6.73 -26.02
C TYR A 577 -3.90 -7.30 -27.26
N GLU A 578 -4.32 -8.57 -27.19
CA GLU A 578 -5.26 -9.16 -28.15
C GLU A 578 -6.62 -8.41 -28.09
N THR A 579 -7.38 -8.45 -29.19
CA THR A 579 -8.72 -7.83 -29.22
C THR A 579 -9.67 -8.60 -28.30
N SER A 580 -10.30 -7.92 -27.35
CA SER A 580 -11.19 -8.54 -26.37
C SER A 580 -12.62 -8.78 -26.91
N ASN A 581 -13.36 -9.70 -26.27
CA ASN A 581 -14.79 -9.92 -26.53
C ASN A 581 -15.61 -8.62 -26.40
N LYS A 582 -15.32 -7.78 -25.40
CA LYS A 582 -15.98 -6.49 -25.17
C LYS A 582 -15.80 -5.54 -26.35
N GLU A 583 -14.57 -5.44 -26.86
CA GLU A 583 -14.24 -4.58 -28.00
C GLU A 583 -14.90 -5.07 -29.29
N PHE A 584 -14.81 -6.37 -29.55
CA PHE A 584 -15.42 -6.98 -30.73
C PHE A 584 -16.95 -6.89 -30.70
N ALA A 585 -17.57 -7.07 -29.52
CA ALA A 585 -19.00 -6.82 -29.34
C ALA A 585 -19.38 -5.36 -29.63
N GLY A 586 -18.50 -4.41 -29.31
CA GLY A 586 -18.66 -3.00 -29.67
C GLY A 586 -18.71 -2.79 -31.18
N PHE A 587 -17.79 -3.41 -31.90
CA PHE A 587 -17.77 -3.42 -33.37
C PHE A 587 -19.03 -4.05 -33.95
N VAL A 588 -19.40 -5.26 -33.54
CA VAL A 588 -20.59 -5.96 -34.05
C VAL A 588 -21.85 -5.13 -33.85
N ARG A 589 -22.03 -4.54 -32.67
CA ARG A 589 -23.19 -3.67 -32.40
C ARG A 589 -23.18 -2.40 -33.25
N ALA A 590 -22.03 -1.75 -33.40
CA ALA A 590 -21.94 -0.46 -34.11
C ALA A 590 -22.03 -0.62 -35.63
N ALA A 591 -21.45 -1.69 -36.18
CA ALA A 591 -21.39 -1.94 -37.62
C ALA A 591 -22.50 -2.88 -38.12
N GLY A 592 -23.26 -3.52 -37.23
CA GLY A 592 -24.21 -4.58 -37.61
C GLY A 592 -23.52 -5.78 -38.27
N TYR A 593 -22.26 -6.05 -37.89
CA TYR A 593 -21.41 -7.05 -38.55
C TYR A 593 -21.83 -8.48 -38.19
N VAL A 594 -21.80 -9.38 -39.19
CA VAL A 594 -22.05 -10.82 -39.03
C VAL A 594 -20.78 -11.56 -39.41
N THR A 595 -20.22 -12.34 -38.48
CA THR A 595 -18.94 -13.03 -38.67
C THR A 595 -19.02 -14.13 -39.72
N SER A 596 -17.85 -14.65 -40.11
CA SER A 596 -17.76 -15.76 -41.05
C SER A 596 -18.38 -17.04 -40.45
N ALA A 597 -18.16 -17.30 -39.16
CA ALA A 597 -18.76 -18.42 -38.43
C ALA A 597 -20.28 -18.29 -38.29
N GLU A 598 -20.80 -17.08 -38.03
CA GLU A 598 -22.24 -16.83 -37.98
C GLU A 598 -22.89 -17.04 -39.37
N ARG A 599 -22.22 -16.64 -40.46
CA ARG A 599 -22.71 -16.82 -41.84
C ARG A 599 -22.71 -18.28 -42.29
N SER A 600 -21.67 -19.03 -41.96
CA SER A 600 -21.58 -20.46 -42.29
C SER A 600 -22.47 -21.32 -41.38
N GLY A 601 -22.77 -20.83 -40.17
CA GLY A 601 -23.48 -21.56 -39.12
C GLY A 601 -22.61 -22.60 -38.40
N VAL A 602 -21.29 -22.60 -38.63
CA VAL A 602 -20.34 -23.55 -38.05
C VAL A 602 -19.05 -22.85 -37.64
N GLY A 603 -18.51 -23.27 -36.49
CA GLY A 603 -17.19 -22.90 -36.00
C GLY A 603 -16.41 -24.15 -35.59
N TRP A 604 -15.09 -24.04 -35.46
CA TRP A 604 -14.22 -25.17 -35.12
C TRP A 604 -13.79 -25.11 -33.67
N HIS A 605 -14.05 -26.17 -32.91
CA HIS A 605 -13.63 -26.28 -31.51
C HIS A 605 -12.54 -27.35 -31.35
N TRP A 606 -11.56 -27.07 -30.51
CA TRP A 606 -10.48 -28.00 -30.18
C TRP A 606 -10.79 -28.79 -28.91
N GLU A 607 -10.89 -30.11 -29.04
CA GLU A 607 -11.07 -31.07 -27.93
C GLU A 607 -10.08 -32.24 -28.05
N GLY A 608 -8.80 -31.95 -28.26
CA GLY A 608 -7.77 -32.95 -28.61
C GLY A 608 -7.75 -33.32 -30.10
N GLU A 609 -8.80 -32.96 -30.81
CA GLU A 609 -8.91 -32.90 -32.27
C GLU A 609 -9.79 -31.70 -32.66
N TRP A 610 -9.65 -31.21 -33.89
CA TRP A 610 -10.53 -30.15 -34.41
C TRP A 610 -11.88 -30.75 -34.80
N ARG A 611 -12.95 -30.23 -34.19
CA ARG A 611 -14.32 -30.62 -34.47
C ARG A 611 -15.11 -29.45 -35.03
N GLU A 612 -15.84 -29.70 -36.10
CA GLU A 612 -16.85 -28.78 -36.59
C GLU A 612 -18.04 -28.79 -35.62
N VAL A 613 -18.42 -27.62 -35.11
CA VAL A 613 -19.51 -27.44 -34.15
C VAL A 613 -20.52 -26.47 -34.73
N LYS A 614 -21.73 -26.99 -34.98
CA LYS A 614 -22.85 -26.19 -35.47
C LYS A 614 -23.26 -25.14 -34.44
N GLY A 615 -23.34 -23.90 -34.87
CA GLY A 615 -23.67 -22.75 -34.02
C GLY A 615 -22.58 -22.37 -33.02
N ALA A 616 -21.33 -22.80 -33.26
CA ALA A 616 -20.18 -22.20 -32.60
C ALA A 616 -19.79 -20.91 -33.32
N ASP A 617 -19.69 -19.81 -32.56
CA ASP A 617 -19.32 -18.48 -33.05
C ASP A 617 -18.66 -17.68 -31.91
N TRP A 618 -18.36 -16.40 -32.13
CA TRP A 618 -17.67 -15.57 -31.15
C TRP A 618 -18.47 -15.32 -29.86
N ARG A 619 -19.81 -15.40 -29.89
CA ARG A 619 -20.69 -15.31 -28.71
C ARG A 619 -20.83 -16.66 -28.01
N HIS A 620 -20.72 -17.73 -28.79
CA HIS A 620 -20.92 -19.11 -28.41
C HIS A 620 -19.67 -19.96 -28.77
N PRO A 621 -18.50 -19.72 -28.14
CA PRO A 621 -17.21 -20.23 -28.62
C PRO A 621 -17.05 -21.75 -28.63
N HIS A 622 -17.88 -22.47 -27.85
CA HIS A 622 -17.92 -23.93 -27.76
C HIS A 622 -19.23 -24.53 -28.33
N GLY A 623 -20.01 -23.74 -29.06
CA GLY A 623 -21.32 -24.11 -29.57
C GLY A 623 -22.48 -23.47 -28.79
N PRO A 624 -23.74 -23.74 -29.20
CA PRO A 624 -24.92 -22.93 -28.82
C PRO A 624 -25.22 -22.83 -27.33
N SER A 625 -24.74 -23.77 -26.52
CA SER A 625 -24.92 -23.78 -25.06
C SER A 625 -23.85 -22.99 -24.30
N SER A 626 -22.80 -22.53 -24.98
CA SER A 626 -21.75 -21.71 -24.38
C SER A 626 -22.08 -20.22 -24.44
N SER A 627 -21.40 -19.38 -23.67
CA SER A 627 -21.60 -17.93 -23.65
C SER A 627 -20.29 -17.23 -23.30
N ILE A 628 -20.16 -15.98 -23.73
CA ILE A 628 -19.09 -15.07 -23.32
C ILE A 628 -19.44 -14.22 -22.08
N GLU A 629 -20.56 -14.50 -21.41
CA GLU A 629 -20.91 -13.84 -20.14
C GLU A 629 -19.82 -14.10 -19.08
N GLY A 630 -19.26 -13.02 -18.51
CA GLY A 630 -18.12 -13.11 -17.60
C GLY A 630 -16.75 -13.27 -18.28
N LEU A 631 -16.72 -13.32 -19.62
CA LEU A 631 -15.51 -13.43 -20.45
C LEU A 631 -15.27 -12.16 -21.29
N GLU A 632 -15.78 -11.02 -20.86
CA GLU A 632 -15.75 -9.77 -21.63
C GLU A 632 -14.31 -9.31 -21.94
N ASN A 633 -13.36 -9.61 -21.06
CA ASN A 633 -11.95 -9.24 -21.19
C ASN A 633 -11.06 -10.37 -21.73
N HIS A 634 -11.63 -11.51 -22.12
CA HIS A 634 -10.90 -12.56 -22.81
C HIS A 634 -10.72 -12.19 -24.29
N PRO A 635 -9.68 -12.69 -24.97
CA PRO A 635 -9.53 -12.50 -26.40
C PRO A 635 -10.74 -13.07 -27.14
N VAL A 636 -11.21 -12.34 -28.15
CA VAL A 636 -12.24 -12.85 -29.03
C VAL A 636 -11.71 -14.03 -29.85
N VAL A 637 -12.48 -15.12 -29.91
CA VAL A 637 -12.18 -16.34 -30.68
C VAL A 637 -13.34 -16.65 -31.63
N GLN A 638 -13.22 -17.73 -32.41
CA GLN A 638 -14.19 -18.06 -33.49
C GLN A 638 -14.31 -16.93 -34.54
N VAL A 639 -13.25 -16.12 -34.69
CA VAL A 639 -13.15 -15.05 -35.67
C VAL A 639 -12.21 -15.47 -36.79
N SER A 640 -12.66 -15.27 -38.03
CA SER A 640 -11.84 -15.55 -39.20
C SER A 640 -10.84 -14.42 -39.47
N TRP A 641 -9.93 -14.64 -40.42
CA TRP A 641 -9.03 -13.57 -40.87
C TRP A 641 -9.82 -12.39 -41.46
N ASN A 642 -10.91 -12.68 -42.18
CA ASN A 642 -11.79 -11.65 -42.75
C ASN A 642 -12.47 -10.82 -41.67
N ASP A 643 -12.91 -11.46 -40.58
CA ASP A 643 -13.55 -10.79 -39.45
C ASP A 643 -12.55 -9.91 -38.69
N ALA A 644 -11.34 -10.41 -38.49
CA ALA A 644 -10.24 -9.68 -37.87
C ALA A 644 -9.83 -8.44 -38.70
N ALA A 645 -9.67 -8.60 -40.02
CA ALA A 645 -9.34 -7.51 -40.92
C ALA A 645 -10.45 -6.44 -40.94
N ALA A 646 -11.72 -6.84 -40.99
CA ALA A 646 -12.86 -5.93 -40.95
C ALA A 646 -12.91 -5.12 -39.65
N TYR A 647 -12.68 -5.78 -38.50
CA TYR A 647 -12.59 -5.10 -37.21
C TYR A 647 -11.45 -4.08 -37.18
N CYS A 648 -10.23 -4.47 -37.58
CA CYS A 648 -9.09 -3.57 -37.55
C CYS A 648 -9.32 -2.37 -38.48
N GLN A 649 -9.88 -2.58 -39.66
CA GLN A 649 -10.24 -1.50 -40.57
C GLN A 649 -11.29 -0.56 -39.97
N TRP A 650 -12.34 -1.09 -39.33
CA TRP A 650 -13.35 -0.28 -38.63
C TRP A 650 -12.76 0.60 -37.53
N ARG A 651 -11.70 0.13 -36.85
CA ARG A 651 -10.95 0.90 -35.85
C ARG A 651 -9.94 1.90 -36.45
N GLY A 652 -9.85 2.01 -37.78
CA GLY A 652 -8.83 2.82 -38.46
C GLY A 652 -7.41 2.26 -38.31
N LYS A 653 -7.30 0.93 -38.21
CA LYS A 653 -6.07 0.13 -38.06
C LYS A 653 -5.99 -0.90 -39.19
N ARG A 654 -5.04 -1.83 -39.09
CA ARG A 654 -4.86 -3.02 -39.95
C ARG A 654 -4.39 -4.22 -39.13
N LEU A 655 -4.33 -5.41 -39.72
CA LEU A 655 -3.56 -6.51 -39.12
C LEU A 655 -2.05 -6.22 -39.23
N PRO A 656 -1.22 -6.65 -38.27
CA PRO A 656 0.23 -6.56 -38.40
C PRO A 656 0.71 -7.47 -39.52
N ALA A 657 1.80 -7.09 -40.20
CA ALA A 657 2.54 -8.03 -41.02
C ALA A 657 3.20 -9.10 -40.13
N GLU A 658 3.48 -10.28 -40.68
CA GLU A 658 4.13 -11.38 -39.96
C GLU A 658 5.47 -10.94 -39.36
N ALA A 659 6.25 -10.15 -40.11
CA ALA A 659 7.52 -9.61 -39.65
C ALA A 659 7.34 -8.56 -38.54
N GLU A 660 6.31 -7.72 -38.62
CA GLU A 660 5.99 -6.75 -37.57
C GLU A 660 5.60 -7.45 -36.27
N TRP A 661 4.79 -8.51 -36.37
CA TRP A 661 4.39 -9.32 -35.23
C TRP A 661 5.61 -9.99 -34.58
N GLU A 662 6.48 -10.66 -35.36
CA GLU A 662 7.67 -11.32 -34.80
C GLU A 662 8.63 -10.31 -34.19
N ARG A 663 8.77 -9.11 -34.78
CA ARG A 663 9.56 -8.05 -34.17
C ARG A 663 8.97 -7.58 -32.85
N ALA A 664 7.65 -7.34 -32.81
CA ALA A 664 6.97 -6.92 -31.60
C ALA A 664 7.14 -7.94 -30.47
N ALA A 665 7.16 -9.24 -30.79
CA ALA A 665 7.41 -10.32 -29.84
C ALA A 665 8.88 -10.41 -29.41
N ARG A 666 9.81 -10.45 -30.37
CA ARG A 666 11.18 -10.93 -30.18
C ARG A 666 12.20 -9.83 -29.91
N GLY A 667 11.94 -8.60 -30.38
CA GLY A 667 12.93 -7.52 -30.41
C GLY A 667 14.07 -7.77 -31.40
N GLU A 668 15.24 -7.20 -31.14
CA GLU A 668 16.42 -7.27 -32.03
C GLU A 668 17.28 -8.54 -31.86
N GLY A 669 16.90 -9.42 -30.91
CA GLY A 669 17.69 -10.58 -30.50
C GLY A 669 17.19 -11.92 -31.04
N LYS A 670 17.85 -13.00 -30.63
CA LYS A 670 17.48 -14.39 -30.99
C LYS A 670 16.58 -15.10 -29.98
N ARG A 671 15.80 -14.33 -29.19
CA ARG A 671 14.98 -14.86 -28.08
C ARG A 671 14.05 -15.99 -28.55
N ILE A 672 13.90 -17.02 -27.73
CA ILE A 672 12.95 -18.12 -27.98
C ILE A 672 11.51 -17.62 -27.74
N TYR A 673 11.25 -17.04 -26.58
CA TYR A 673 9.96 -16.45 -26.20
C TYR A 673 10.06 -14.92 -26.13
N PRO A 674 8.92 -14.19 -26.06
CA PRO A 674 8.95 -12.74 -25.96
C PRO A 674 9.78 -12.21 -24.78
N TRP A 675 9.75 -12.93 -23.65
CA TRP A 675 10.49 -12.59 -22.42
C TRP A 675 11.93 -13.10 -22.39
N GLY A 676 12.40 -13.84 -23.40
CA GLY A 676 13.73 -14.46 -23.43
C GLY A 676 13.68 -15.98 -23.55
N ASP A 677 14.71 -16.66 -23.03
CA ASP A 677 14.94 -18.09 -23.29
C ASP A 677 14.52 -18.99 -22.12
N GLN A 678 13.98 -18.40 -21.07
CA GLN A 678 13.47 -19.13 -19.90
C GLN A 678 12.13 -19.82 -20.22
N PRO A 679 11.87 -21.01 -19.65
CA PRO A 679 10.62 -21.72 -19.91
C PRO A 679 9.38 -20.88 -19.52
N PRO A 680 8.22 -21.09 -20.19
CA PRO A 680 6.97 -20.39 -19.88
C PRO A 680 6.50 -20.58 -18.44
N ARG A 681 6.92 -21.67 -17.79
CA ARG A 681 6.65 -21.99 -16.39
C ARG A 681 7.94 -22.13 -15.58
N ALA A 682 7.99 -21.44 -14.43
CA ALA A 682 9.04 -21.60 -13.41
C ALA A 682 8.40 -21.89 -12.04
N GLY A 683 8.32 -23.17 -11.67
CA GLY A 683 7.63 -23.60 -10.45
C GLY A 683 6.11 -23.35 -10.53
N LYS A 684 5.59 -22.42 -9.72
CA LYS A 684 4.18 -22.00 -9.71
C LYS A 684 3.90 -20.73 -10.52
N PHE A 685 4.91 -20.23 -11.22
CA PHE A 685 4.85 -18.96 -11.92
C PHE A 685 4.73 -19.20 -13.43
N TYR A 686 3.77 -18.51 -14.06
CA TYR A 686 3.45 -18.62 -15.48
C TYR A 686 3.70 -17.28 -16.19
N ARG A 687 4.30 -17.35 -17.38
CA ARG A 687 4.58 -16.19 -18.25
C ARG A 687 3.65 -16.10 -19.46
N ALA A 688 2.87 -17.14 -19.71
CA ALA A 688 1.90 -17.23 -20.78
C ALA A 688 0.77 -18.15 -20.35
N SER A 689 -0.37 -18.07 -21.04
CA SER A 689 -1.39 -19.12 -20.98
C SER A 689 -1.07 -20.22 -21.99
N PHE A 690 -0.93 -21.45 -21.53
CA PHE A 690 -0.51 -22.57 -22.37
C PHE A 690 -0.95 -23.92 -21.79
N GLY A 691 -0.87 -24.95 -22.61
CA GLY A 691 -1.36 -26.29 -22.27
C GLY A 691 -0.40 -27.13 -21.43
N GLY A 692 -0.74 -28.41 -21.30
CA GLY A 692 0.08 -29.38 -20.57
C GLY A 692 1.42 -29.72 -21.23
N ASP A 693 2.17 -30.63 -20.61
CA ASP A 693 3.51 -31.06 -21.08
C ASP A 693 3.50 -31.75 -22.45
N GLN A 694 2.33 -32.22 -22.91
CA GLN A 694 2.13 -32.77 -24.24
C GLN A 694 1.26 -31.80 -25.04
N CYS A 695 1.71 -31.42 -26.25
CA CYS A 695 0.97 -30.45 -27.03
C CYS A 695 -0.49 -30.79 -27.15
N CYS A 696 -1.19 -29.67 -27.06
CA CYS A 696 -2.51 -29.43 -27.56
C CYS A 696 -3.56 -29.99 -26.59
N ARG A 697 -3.24 -30.02 -25.30
CA ARG A 697 -4.16 -30.36 -24.21
C ARG A 697 -4.38 -29.16 -23.30
N ALA A 698 -5.65 -28.80 -23.10
CA ALA A 698 -6.07 -27.81 -22.11
C ALA A 698 -5.54 -28.17 -20.71
N ASP A 699 -4.95 -27.20 -20.02
CA ASP A 699 -4.48 -27.35 -18.64
C ASP A 699 -4.79 -26.08 -17.86
N ALA A 700 -5.44 -26.23 -16.70
CA ALA A 700 -5.79 -25.08 -15.85
C ALA A 700 -4.66 -24.72 -14.85
N GLY A 701 -3.43 -25.20 -15.07
CA GLY A 701 -2.30 -24.99 -14.17
C GLY A 701 -1.89 -23.53 -14.04
N ASP A 702 -2.14 -22.73 -15.07
CA ASP A 702 -1.92 -21.28 -15.13
C ASP A 702 -3.07 -20.45 -14.50
N GLY A 703 -4.16 -21.12 -14.10
CA GLY A 703 -5.39 -20.53 -13.57
C GLY A 703 -6.56 -20.46 -14.54
N TYR A 704 -6.38 -20.81 -15.82
CA TYR A 704 -7.37 -20.70 -16.88
C TYR A 704 -7.38 -21.98 -17.74
N LEU A 705 -8.52 -22.67 -17.84
CA LEU A 705 -8.59 -23.90 -18.63
C LEU A 705 -8.48 -23.65 -20.15
N PHE A 706 -8.99 -22.51 -20.61
CA PHE A 706 -8.98 -22.09 -22.01
C PHE A 706 -8.31 -20.71 -22.12
N THR A 707 -8.98 -19.71 -22.68
CA THR A 707 -8.45 -18.35 -22.73
C THR A 707 -8.35 -17.76 -21.32
N ALA A 708 -7.35 -16.92 -21.13
CA ALA A 708 -7.22 -16.01 -20.00
C ALA A 708 -7.66 -14.59 -20.43
N PRO A 709 -8.05 -13.72 -19.47
CA PRO A 709 -8.19 -12.30 -19.76
C PRO A 709 -6.91 -11.74 -20.36
N VAL A 710 -7.03 -10.86 -21.36
CA VAL A 710 -5.86 -10.21 -21.98
C VAL A 710 -5.03 -9.46 -20.92
N GLY A 711 -3.71 -9.53 -21.04
CA GLY A 711 -2.74 -8.98 -20.10
C GLY A 711 -2.60 -9.75 -18.78
N SER A 712 -3.11 -10.99 -18.71
CA SER A 712 -3.02 -11.80 -17.48
C SER A 712 -1.58 -12.19 -17.13
N PHE A 713 -0.70 -12.28 -18.12
CA PHE A 713 0.68 -12.75 -17.94
C PHE A 713 1.70 -11.65 -18.24
N SER A 714 1.65 -10.53 -17.51
CA SER A 714 2.52 -9.37 -17.74
C SER A 714 4.03 -9.66 -17.65
N PHE A 715 4.41 -10.75 -16.97
CA PHE A 715 5.80 -11.20 -16.91
C PHE A 715 6.29 -11.90 -18.18
N GLY A 716 5.39 -12.18 -19.12
CA GLY A 716 5.68 -12.62 -20.47
C GLY A 716 5.66 -11.52 -21.51
N ARG A 717 5.67 -10.23 -21.10
CA ARG A 717 5.73 -9.13 -22.05
C ARG A 717 6.96 -9.22 -22.96
N SER A 718 6.82 -8.74 -24.18
CA SER A 718 7.93 -8.58 -25.11
C SER A 718 8.89 -7.48 -24.65
N PRO A 719 10.08 -7.35 -25.26
CA PRO A 719 11.05 -6.29 -24.94
C PRO A 719 10.49 -4.87 -25.16
N PHE A 720 9.44 -4.74 -25.96
CA PHE A 720 8.75 -3.48 -26.23
C PHE A 720 7.53 -3.25 -25.34
N GLY A 721 7.17 -4.20 -24.48
CA GLY A 721 6.04 -4.09 -23.56
C GLY A 721 4.71 -4.62 -24.12
N VAL A 722 4.74 -5.32 -25.26
CA VAL A 722 3.55 -5.96 -25.84
C VAL A 722 3.27 -7.26 -25.09
N GLU A 723 2.04 -7.46 -24.64
CA GLU A 723 1.64 -8.60 -23.79
C GLU A 723 0.95 -9.69 -24.60
N ASP A 724 0.95 -10.91 -24.06
CA ASP A 724 0.34 -12.12 -24.65
C ASP A 724 0.81 -12.44 -26.08
N MET A 725 2.03 -12.04 -26.45
CA MET A 725 2.64 -12.42 -27.73
C MET A 725 3.00 -13.91 -27.81
N ALA A 726 2.73 -14.69 -26.76
CA ALA A 726 2.94 -16.13 -26.72
C ALA A 726 1.86 -16.76 -25.85
N GLY A 727 1.14 -17.74 -26.40
CA GLY A 727 0.04 -18.42 -25.71
C GLY A 727 -1.28 -17.62 -25.74
N ASN A 728 -2.22 -18.00 -24.87
CA ASN A 728 -3.60 -17.52 -24.85
C ASN A 728 -4.37 -17.85 -26.13
N VAL A 729 -4.22 -17.07 -27.22
CA VAL A 729 -4.74 -17.44 -28.55
C VAL A 729 -3.70 -17.25 -29.64
N TRP A 730 -3.79 -18.07 -30.68
CA TRP A 730 -3.11 -17.79 -31.94
C TRP A 730 -3.63 -16.48 -32.54
N GLU A 731 -2.78 -15.74 -33.24
CA GLU A 731 -3.14 -14.44 -33.78
C GLU A 731 -3.00 -14.36 -35.29
N TRP A 732 -4.07 -13.94 -35.97
CA TRP A 732 -4.04 -13.61 -37.39
C TRP A 732 -3.08 -12.45 -37.70
N VAL A 733 -2.32 -12.57 -38.79
CA VAL A 733 -1.48 -11.51 -39.36
C VAL A 733 -1.85 -11.25 -40.83
N GLU A 734 -1.35 -10.17 -41.44
CA GLU A 734 -1.70 -9.77 -42.81
C GLU A 734 -1.31 -10.81 -43.87
N ASP A 735 -0.23 -11.56 -43.66
CA ASP A 735 0.42 -12.37 -44.69
C ASP A 735 -0.37 -13.61 -45.14
N TRP A 736 -0.30 -13.89 -46.44
CA TRP A 736 -0.59 -15.22 -46.99
C TRP A 736 0.52 -16.20 -46.65
N PHE A 737 0.17 -17.43 -46.32
CA PHE A 737 1.14 -18.45 -45.96
C PHE A 737 1.82 -19.04 -47.19
N ASP A 738 3.15 -18.92 -47.24
CA ASP A 738 4.04 -19.65 -48.13
C ASP A 738 5.23 -20.14 -47.27
N ALA A 739 5.46 -21.46 -47.29
CA ALA A 739 6.51 -22.10 -46.51
C ALA A 739 7.92 -21.69 -46.98
N ASP A 740 8.08 -21.31 -48.25
CA ASP A 740 9.34 -20.86 -48.83
C ASP A 740 9.48 -19.33 -48.89
N PHE A 741 8.51 -18.57 -48.36
CA PHE A 741 8.52 -17.11 -48.41
C PHE A 741 9.81 -16.51 -47.83
N TYR A 742 10.32 -17.08 -46.73
CA TYR A 742 11.54 -16.61 -46.06
C TYR A 742 12.77 -16.65 -46.97
N ARG A 743 12.84 -17.55 -47.96
CA ARG A 743 13.95 -17.63 -48.94
C ARG A 743 13.93 -16.48 -49.94
N ARG A 744 12.76 -15.89 -50.18
CA ARG A 744 12.52 -14.85 -51.19
C ARG A 744 11.99 -13.55 -50.57
N SER A 745 12.06 -13.44 -49.24
CA SER A 745 11.51 -12.34 -48.46
C SER A 745 12.23 -11.03 -48.81
N PRO A 746 11.49 -9.95 -49.13
CA PRO A 746 12.09 -8.63 -49.28
C PRO A 746 12.82 -8.17 -48.02
N ALA A 747 13.91 -7.41 -48.19
CA ALA A 747 14.72 -6.96 -47.06
C ALA A 747 14.05 -5.87 -46.21
N GLU A 748 13.06 -5.16 -46.74
CA GLU A 748 12.41 -4.01 -46.08
C GLU A 748 10.90 -4.18 -46.06
N ASN A 749 10.29 -4.09 -44.87
CA ASN A 749 8.84 -4.21 -44.63
C ASN A 749 8.15 -5.35 -45.43
N PRO A 750 8.64 -6.61 -45.32
CA PRO A 750 8.10 -7.72 -46.08
C PRO A 750 6.68 -8.04 -45.65
N VAL A 751 5.81 -8.20 -46.66
CA VAL A 751 4.45 -8.71 -46.51
C VAL A 751 4.16 -9.62 -47.70
N ASN A 752 3.77 -10.87 -47.45
CA ASN A 752 3.32 -11.76 -48.51
C ASN A 752 1.86 -11.47 -48.88
N ARG A 753 1.66 -10.71 -49.95
CA ARG A 753 0.34 -10.39 -50.49
C ARG A 753 -0.11 -11.30 -51.63
N GLN A 754 0.70 -12.30 -52.02
CA GLN A 754 0.33 -13.24 -53.07
C GLN A 754 -0.76 -14.18 -52.57
N PRO A 755 -1.97 -14.18 -53.17
CA PRO A 755 -3.06 -15.03 -52.72
C PRO A 755 -2.67 -16.51 -52.65
N ALA A 756 -3.06 -17.16 -51.56
CA ALA A 756 -2.85 -18.57 -51.29
C ALA A 756 -4.10 -19.16 -50.62
N GLU A 757 -4.05 -20.43 -50.23
CA GLU A 757 -5.19 -21.08 -49.57
C GLU A 757 -5.34 -20.68 -48.09
N ARG A 758 -4.25 -20.28 -47.43
CA ARG A 758 -4.22 -20.07 -45.98
C ARG A 758 -3.51 -18.78 -45.59
N ARG A 759 -3.97 -18.14 -44.51
CA ARG A 759 -3.32 -16.98 -43.89
C ARG A 759 -2.48 -17.41 -42.71
N VAL A 760 -1.43 -16.64 -42.44
CA VAL A 760 -0.51 -16.92 -41.33
C VAL A 760 -1.17 -16.63 -39.98
N ILE A 761 -0.88 -17.48 -38.99
CA ILE A 761 -1.12 -17.24 -37.56
C ILE A 761 0.16 -17.40 -36.76
N ARG A 762 0.29 -16.64 -35.66
CA ARG A 762 1.48 -16.59 -34.78
C ARG A 762 1.11 -16.75 -33.30
N GLY A 763 2.09 -17.09 -32.45
CA GLY A 763 1.98 -16.97 -30.98
C GLY A 763 1.67 -18.24 -30.19
N GLY A 764 0.95 -19.22 -30.75
CA GLY A 764 0.45 -20.34 -29.96
C GLY A 764 -0.79 -19.98 -29.14
N GLY A 765 -1.57 -20.96 -28.71
CA GLY A 765 -2.77 -20.76 -27.89
C GLY A 765 -2.74 -21.56 -26.58
N TRP A 766 -3.80 -21.43 -25.79
CA TRP A 766 -3.98 -22.05 -24.47
C TRP A 766 -3.82 -23.58 -24.43
N GLY A 767 -3.90 -24.27 -25.58
CA GLY A 767 -3.68 -25.71 -25.66
C GLY A 767 -2.23 -26.11 -25.94
N ASN A 768 -1.40 -25.20 -26.47
CA ASN A 768 -0.07 -25.54 -26.96
C ASN A 768 0.94 -25.78 -25.82
N ASP A 769 1.86 -26.72 -26.00
CA ASP A 769 2.99 -26.90 -25.09
C ASP A 769 4.06 -25.79 -25.30
N PRO A 770 5.12 -25.70 -24.48
CA PRO A 770 6.15 -24.68 -24.63
C PRO A 770 6.80 -24.60 -26.01
N SER A 771 6.89 -25.71 -26.76
CA SER A 771 7.46 -25.70 -28.11
C SER A 771 6.57 -24.94 -29.10
N GLY A 772 5.26 -24.91 -28.83
CA GLY A 772 4.24 -24.18 -29.57
C GLY A 772 4.17 -22.67 -29.28
N LEU A 773 4.93 -22.17 -28.28
CA LEU A 773 4.89 -20.76 -27.87
C LEU A 773 6.09 -19.94 -28.37
N ARG A 774 6.95 -20.54 -29.20
CA ARG A 774 8.17 -19.88 -29.70
C ARG A 774 7.78 -18.69 -30.59
N SER A 775 8.48 -17.57 -30.41
CA SER A 775 8.22 -16.32 -31.16
C SER A 775 8.37 -16.48 -32.68
N THR A 776 9.14 -17.48 -33.10
CA THR A 776 9.43 -17.80 -34.51
C THR A 776 8.45 -18.80 -35.12
N LEU A 777 7.67 -19.52 -34.30
CA LEU A 777 6.73 -20.51 -34.80
C LEU A 777 5.62 -19.81 -35.61
N ARG A 778 5.32 -20.40 -36.76
CA ARG A 778 4.29 -19.94 -37.68
C ARG A 778 3.44 -21.12 -38.10
N HIS A 779 2.13 -20.93 -38.12
CA HIS A 779 1.17 -21.87 -38.67
C HIS A 779 0.23 -21.13 -39.61
N ALA A 780 -0.71 -21.83 -40.23
CA ALA A 780 -1.68 -21.20 -41.12
C ALA A 780 -3.02 -21.92 -41.13
N ASN A 781 -4.08 -21.15 -41.34
CA ASN A 781 -5.46 -21.63 -41.45
C ASN A 781 -6.18 -20.93 -42.61
N PRO A 782 -7.27 -21.52 -43.14
CA PRO A 782 -8.11 -20.87 -44.15
C PRO A 782 -8.68 -19.53 -43.63
N PRO A 783 -8.71 -18.47 -44.45
CA PRO A 783 -9.09 -17.12 -44.00
C PRO A 783 -10.55 -16.97 -43.57
N GLU A 784 -11.42 -17.92 -43.93
CA GLU A 784 -12.84 -17.98 -43.59
C GLU A 784 -13.17 -18.75 -42.31
N SER A 785 -12.21 -19.50 -41.76
CA SER A 785 -12.46 -20.38 -40.61
C SER A 785 -12.50 -19.61 -39.28
N GLY A 786 -13.58 -19.79 -38.51
CA GLY A 786 -13.61 -19.46 -37.08
C GLY A 786 -13.07 -20.64 -36.27
N LEU A 787 -12.11 -20.39 -35.38
CA LEU A 787 -11.49 -21.42 -34.52
C LEU A 787 -11.46 -20.98 -33.05
N SER A 788 -11.71 -21.91 -32.12
CA SER A 788 -11.77 -21.63 -30.67
C SER A 788 -10.43 -21.31 -30.00
N MET A 789 -9.32 -21.36 -30.74
CA MET A 789 -7.97 -21.01 -30.26
C MET A 789 -7.32 -19.89 -31.06
N VAL A 790 -8.06 -19.23 -31.95
CA VAL A 790 -7.53 -18.19 -32.85
C VAL A 790 -8.30 -16.89 -32.65
N GLY A 791 -7.57 -15.83 -32.34
CA GLY A 791 -8.00 -14.44 -32.28
C GLY A 791 -7.06 -13.56 -33.10
N PHE A 792 -6.87 -12.29 -32.68
CA PHE A 792 -6.00 -11.35 -33.37
C PHE A 792 -5.73 -10.08 -32.54
N ARG A 793 -4.74 -9.29 -32.98
CA ARG A 793 -4.49 -7.91 -32.54
C ARG A 793 -4.28 -7.00 -33.77
N CYS A 794 -4.46 -5.69 -33.62
CA CYS A 794 -4.26 -4.74 -34.73
C CYS A 794 -2.92 -3.99 -34.66
N ALA A 795 -2.55 -3.36 -35.78
CA ALA A 795 -1.40 -2.49 -35.96
C ALA A 795 -1.75 -1.23 -36.76
N ARG A 796 -0.87 -0.22 -36.75
CA ARG A 796 -1.02 1.04 -37.50
C ARG A 796 0.31 1.56 -38.03
#